data_AF-A0A381TNM3-F1
#
_entry.id   AF-A0A381TNM3-F1
#
_cell.length_a   1.000
_cell.length_b   1.000
_cell.length_c   1.000
_cell.angle_alpha   90.00
_cell.angle_beta   90.00
_cell.angle_gamma   90.00
#
_symmetry.space_group_name_H-M   'P 1'
#
loop_
_entity.id
_entity.type
_entity.pdbx_description
1 polymer ?
#
loop_
_entity_poly.entity_id
_entity_poly.type
_entity_poly.pdbx_seq_one_letter_code
_entity_poly.pdbx_strand_id
1 'polypeptide(L)'
;MAYDADWLDHGLIVAGNYSNTYPIPITPKWTSYWLRDELLDHGYSQIDTVFYPPVQQGAPYIISYIDDGVGIVNYRGWGDANGWHYPEFHVEHVNDLNNGWLTPVFMSYVCNSNDFANSVDPCLAEAVLRGGTPTVPKGGVAFIGPSDLHTSTKFNNVINAYMYDAMLNHSVVELGPAMQAGQSGLVREFPAESGPGEAQEFYAHVYNILGDPSLQVYIDTPDRFEIEVQAVHSNDGYVDITVRDVGGHLVNSSVVSIMNNDELLAKGMTDTSGRFMASVDVDGVYQLEIFANKNGFIQGHASAVVQSPLSDLSITSISAVPENGEDMIALGEPVALTLTLENGSGGTAGGYTGSFYFSPGVDPYDFEIEVPSITVGGSATLGPIGFSIYEPLHGSTVVGRLDDQEGNKIGSIALEVELPVFDISFENDVSPNSGLDPTLSVVNFSNTTYSDIWISISSLVEGATIGIDDGSNIYSTFPPFSTVSTGVNYDVTIGDVAYGSDITFLVEFTKNDHTILSQEVPVHIEPASGDLPVAPDGHGYWAYDDTDTGFEHAPTFNWVELDPDLGGTNGTFYQLDDDDHVDIELPFTFRYYGVDHDSMTISSNGWASFEPCYIDYFWNMSIPMYMGPKAMIAPFSDDLETIDQDDDGVIDVWIRVFTWHDDENGRFIIEWSRALNGYDEITEETFEIILYDQSAMPTASGDGVIDFQYLEVEDVDVTKNYSTVGIESPEKDDGVQYVFNNVYAAGAVPLSNERAIRFTTQAPDNYVGPLGLGPGLVPVGIEIGPAYPNPFNPVTSMDLTVPFAGSVRISVIDILGREVALLQSGTMVPGHYRVSWNGRTGSGRSVASGTYFVLMEHAAGSSIQKL
;
A
#
# COMPACT_ATOMS: atom_id res chain seq x y z
N MET A 1 -16.97 8.06 28.20
CA MET A 1 -17.13 8.29 26.75
C MET A 1 -15.82 8.83 26.19
N ALA A 2 -15.38 10.08 26.36
CA ALA A 2 -14.10 10.52 25.75
C ALA A 2 -12.78 9.83 26.21
N TYR A 3 -12.80 8.97 27.23
CA TYR A 3 -11.66 8.13 27.64
C TYR A 3 -11.82 6.66 27.23
N ASP A 4 -12.96 6.35 26.60
CA ASP A 4 -13.38 5.07 26.06
C ASP A 4 -13.28 5.23 24.55
N ALA A 5 -12.37 4.50 23.89
CA ALA A 5 -12.03 4.78 22.50
C ALA A 5 -13.04 4.19 21.51
N ASP A 6 -13.96 3.35 21.99
CA ASP A 6 -14.95 2.59 21.21
C ASP A 6 -15.78 3.46 20.25
N TRP A 7 -16.06 4.74 20.56
CA TRP A 7 -16.79 5.62 19.64
C TRP A 7 -16.05 5.91 18.32
N LEU A 8 -14.75 5.62 18.24
CA LEU A 8 -13.95 5.80 17.02
C LEU A 8 -14.24 4.73 15.98
N ASP A 9 -14.72 3.54 16.36
CA ASP A 9 -15.21 2.50 15.44
C ASP A 9 -16.70 2.66 15.08
N HIS A 10 -17.29 3.81 15.42
CA HIS A 10 -18.60 4.23 14.96
C HIS A 10 -18.47 5.26 13.83
N GLY A 11 -19.31 5.15 12.79
CA GLY A 11 -19.36 6.11 11.68
C GLY A 11 -20.75 6.70 11.46
N LEU A 12 -20.81 7.91 10.93
CA LEU A 12 -22.04 8.54 10.45
C LEU A 12 -21.95 8.81 8.95
N ILE A 13 -22.81 8.18 8.16
CA ILE A 13 -22.90 8.41 6.72
C ILE A 13 -24.18 9.18 6.41
N VAL A 14 -24.02 10.37 5.87
CA VAL A 14 -25.11 11.29 5.52
C VAL A 14 -25.15 11.42 4.00
N ALA A 15 -26.33 11.33 3.41
CA ALA A 15 -26.44 11.43 1.95
C ALA A 15 -27.78 11.99 1.48
N GLY A 16 -27.79 12.67 0.34
CA GLY A 16 -29.07 13.04 -0.26
C GLY A 16 -29.06 13.39 -1.72
N ASN A 17 -30.18 13.03 -2.35
CA ASN A 17 -30.47 13.37 -3.74
C ASN A 17 -31.03 14.78 -3.79
N TYR A 18 -30.39 15.70 -4.50
CA TYR A 18 -30.78 17.12 -4.49
C TYR A 18 -32.07 17.42 -5.28
N SER A 19 -32.57 16.45 -6.05
CA SER A 19 -33.78 16.55 -6.86
C SER A 19 -34.70 15.37 -6.56
N ASN A 20 -36.00 15.64 -6.45
CA ASN A 20 -37.07 14.63 -6.45
C ASN A 20 -37.85 14.62 -7.77
N THR A 21 -37.41 15.41 -8.75
CA THR A 21 -37.92 15.41 -10.12
C THR A 21 -37.01 14.57 -10.99
N TYR A 22 -37.60 13.66 -11.78
CA TYR A 22 -36.85 12.80 -12.68
C TYR A 22 -36.05 13.62 -13.72
N PRO A 23 -34.82 13.21 -14.05
CA PRO A 23 -34.08 12.09 -13.42
C PRO A 23 -33.62 12.46 -12.01
N ILE A 24 -33.83 11.57 -11.04
CA ILE A 24 -33.41 11.76 -9.66
C ILE A 24 -31.93 11.38 -9.57
N PRO A 25 -31.03 12.26 -9.09
CA PRO A 25 -29.61 11.96 -8.96
C PRO A 25 -29.42 10.98 -7.79
N ILE A 26 -29.41 9.68 -8.10
CA ILE A 26 -29.35 8.57 -7.12
C ILE A 26 -27.94 8.30 -6.60
N THR A 27 -26.94 8.69 -7.38
CA THR A 27 -25.53 8.31 -7.19
C THR A 27 -24.91 8.74 -5.85
N PRO A 28 -25.20 9.93 -5.26
CA PRO A 28 -24.64 10.29 -3.96
C PRO A 28 -25.05 9.32 -2.84
N LYS A 29 -26.25 8.77 -2.94
CA LYS A 29 -26.79 7.80 -1.98
C LYS A 29 -26.18 6.41 -2.21
N TRP A 30 -26.01 5.99 -3.46
CA TRP A 30 -25.35 4.72 -3.79
C TRP A 30 -23.88 4.68 -3.35
N THR A 31 -23.10 5.73 -3.63
CA THR A 31 -21.73 5.86 -3.09
C THR A 31 -21.72 5.82 -1.57
N SER A 32 -22.74 6.36 -0.91
CA SER A 32 -22.83 6.32 0.54
C SER A 32 -23.26 4.96 1.11
N TYR A 33 -24.06 4.18 0.37
CA TYR A 33 -24.35 2.78 0.71
C TYR A 33 -23.11 1.91 0.57
N TRP A 34 -22.41 2.05 -0.55
CA TRP A 34 -21.13 1.38 -0.78
C TRP A 34 -20.15 1.66 0.37
N LEU A 35 -19.91 2.94 0.71
CA LEU A 35 -18.99 3.29 1.80
C LEU A 35 -19.43 2.71 3.16
N ARG A 36 -20.73 2.70 3.45
CA ARG A 36 -21.25 2.06 4.68
C ARG A 36 -20.84 0.59 4.72
N ASP A 37 -20.98 -0.12 3.60
CA ASP A 37 -20.68 -1.54 3.52
C ASP A 37 -19.18 -1.80 3.62
N GLU A 38 -18.34 -1.01 2.96
CA GLU A 38 -16.86 -1.08 3.11
C GLU A 38 -16.40 -0.86 4.56
N LEU A 39 -16.99 0.10 5.28
CA LEU A 39 -16.63 0.35 6.68
C LEU A 39 -17.07 -0.80 7.60
N LEU A 40 -18.25 -1.38 7.35
CA LEU A 40 -18.73 -2.55 8.09
C LEU A 40 -17.87 -3.78 7.82
N ASP A 41 -17.48 -4.00 6.56
CA ASP A 41 -16.58 -5.08 6.13
C ASP A 41 -15.19 -4.91 6.77
N HIS A 42 -14.70 -3.68 6.89
CA HIS A 42 -13.43 -3.35 7.56
C HIS A 42 -13.45 -3.64 9.07
N GLY A 43 -14.63 -3.62 9.71
CA GLY A 43 -14.79 -3.97 11.12
C GLY A 43 -15.46 -2.93 12.02
N TYR A 44 -15.98 -1.82 11.47
CA TYR A 44 -16.73 -0.84 12.27
C TYR A 44 -17.89 -1.50 13.01
N SER A 45 -18.03 -1.19 14.30
CA SER A 45 -19.06 -1.82 15.13
C SER A 45 -20.46 -1.24 14.88
N GLN A 46 -20.53 0.00 14.39
CA GLN A 46 -21.78 0.71 14.10
C GLN A 46 -21.61 1.76 13.00
N ILE A 47 -22.48 1.74 11.98
CA ILE A 47 -22.61 2.82 11.00
C ILE A 47 -24.04 3.37 10.98
N ASP A 48 -24.22 4.59 11.44
CA ASP A 48 -25.50 5.30 11.38
C ASP A 48 -25.68 5.99 10.03
N THR A 49 -26.92 6.01 9.52
CA THR A 49 -27.25 6.63 8.24
C THR A 49 -28.36 7.67 8.35
N VAL A 50 -28.20 8.81 7.66
CA VAL A 50 -29.25 9.83 7.53
C VAL A 50 -29.40 10.20 6.06
N PHE A 51 -30.39 9.60 5.39
CA PHE A 51 -30.57 9.73 3.94
C PHE A 51 -31.81 10.50 3.51
N TYR A 52 -31.64 11.33 2.48
CA TYR A 52 -32.71 12.02 1.78
C TYR A 52 -32.87 11.51 0.34
N PRO A 53 -34.10 11.14 -0.09
CA PRO A 53 -35.29 10.88 0.73
C PRO A 53 -35.12 9.67 1.69
N PRO A 54 -35.92 9.60 2.79
CA PRO A 54 -37.06 10.47 3.11
C PRO A 54 -36.74 11.61 4.08
N VAL A 55 -35.53 11.67 4.67
CA VAL A 55 -35.25 12.61 5.76
C VAL A 55 -34.81 13.96 5.20
N GLN A 56 -35.71 14.93 5.10
CA GLN A 56 -35.30 16.28 4.68
C GLN A 56 -34.60 17.05 5.81
N GLN A 57 -35.17 17.00 7.01
CA GLN A 57 -34.67 17.70 8.18
C GLN A 57 -33.67 16.81 8.93
N GLY A 58 -32.40 16.89 8.53
CA GLY A 58 -31.33 16.02 9.02
C GLY A 58 -30.85 16.35 10.43
N ALA A 59 -30.78 17.64 10.75
CA ALA A 59 -30.12 18.14 11.95
C ALA A 59 -30.49 17.40 13.25
N PRO A 60 -31.77 17.08 13.56
CA PRO A 60 -32.10 16.37 14.80
C PRO A 60 -31.46 14.98 14.92
N TYR A 61 -31.23 14.30 13.79
CA TYR A 61 -30.60 12.97 13.76
C TYR A 61 -29.08 13.11 13.74
N ILE A 62 -28.56 13.97 12.86
CA ILE A 62 -27.12 14.22 12.70
C ILE A 62 -26.51 14.70 14.02
N ILE A 63 -27.15 15.66 14.71
CA ILE A 63 -26.71 16.13 16.02
C ILE A 63 -26.71 14.99 17.04
N SER A 64 -27.77 14.18 17.08
CA SER A 64 -27.88 13.08 18.03
C SER A 64 -26.74 12.07 17.87
N TYR A 65 -26.47 11.63 16.64
CA TYR A 65 -25.42 10.64 16.38
C TYR A 65 -24.02 11.20 16.68
N ILE A 66 -23.75 12.47 16.32
CA ILE A 66 -22.48 13.12 16.66
C ILE A 66 -22.32 13.27 18.18
N ASP A 67 -23.40 13.60 18.90
CA ASP A 67 -23.40 13.73 20.36
C ASP A 67 -23.22 12.37 21.07
N ASP A 68 -23.71 11.28 20.47
CA ASP A 68 -23.53 9.90 20.96
C ASP A 68 -22.11 9.38 20.72
N GLY A 69 -21.40 9.94 19.73
CA GLY A 69 -19.99 9.68 19.43
C GLY A 69 -19.78 8.85 18.18
N VAL A 70 -19.12 9.45 17.18
CA VAL A 70 -18.69 8.82 15.92
C VAL A 70 -17.29 9.31 15.56
N GLY A 71 -16.42 8.44 15.05
CA GLY A 71 -15.06 8.79 14.62
C GLY A 71 -15.02 9.55 13.30
N ILE A 72 -15.92 9.19 12.38
CA ILE A 72 -16.03 9.78 11.05
C ILE A 72 -17.45 10.26 10.75
N VAL A 73 -17.55 11.37 10.04
CA VAL A 73 -18.81 11.88 9.47
C VAL A 73 -18.60 12.09 7.97
N ASN A 74 -19.24 11.29 7.13
CA ASN A 74 -19.19 11.41 5.68
C ASN A 74 -20.45 12.06 5.13
N TYR A 75 -20.32 12.99 4.18
CA TYR A 75 -21.45 13.55 3.46
C TYR A 75 -21.26 13.56 1.94
N ARG A 76 -22.26 13.00 1.24
CA ARG A 76 -22.45 13.10 -0.22
C ARG A 76 -23.85 13.61 -0.57
N GLY A 77 -23.92 14.68 -1.36
CA GLY A 77 -25.20 15.23 -1.78
C GLY A 77 -25.03 16.65 -2.30
N TRP A 78 -25.83 17.57 -1.76
CA TRP A 78 -25.78 18.99 -2.11
C TRP A 78 -25.55 19.88 -0.89
N GLY A 79 -24.72 20.90 -1.06
CA GLY A 79 -24.36 21.83 -0.01
C GLY A 79 -23.81 23.13 -0.57
N ASP A 80 -23.64 24.10 0.32
CA ASP A 80 -22.88 25.32 0.08
C ASP A 80 -22.14 25.76 1.36
N ALA A 81 -21.64 27.00 1.41
CA ALA A 81 -20.90 27.51 2.57
C ALA A 81 -21.73 27.57 3.87
N ASN A 82 -23.07 27.61 3.80
CA ASN A 82 -23.95 27.53 4.98
C ASN A 82 -24.08 26.09 5.49
N GLY A 83 -23.87 25.09 4.63
CA GLY A 83 -23.82 23.68 4.99
C GLY A 83 -24.58 22.76 4.02
N TRP A 84 -25.03 21.62 4.55
CA TRP A 84 -25.72 20.57 3.80
C TRP A 84 -27.20 20.85 3.71
N HIS A 85 -27.77 20.72 2.51
CA HIS A 85 -29.18 21.03 2.26
C HIS A 85 -30.08 19.80 2.31
N TYR A 86 -29.57 18.61 1.98
CA TYR A 86 -30.38 17.39 1.94
C TYR A 86 -29.56 16.18 2.36
N PRO A 87 -29.80 15.62 3.55
CA PRO A 87 -30.61 16.17 4.64
C PRO A 87 -30.00 17.45 5.24
N GLU A 88 -30.82 18.38 5.74
CA GLU A 88 -30.37 19.71 6.20
C GLU A 88 -29.48 19.64 7.46
N PHE A 89 -28.27 20.24 7.39
CA PHE A 89 -27.35 20.49 8.51
C PHE A 89 -26.47 21.70 8.19
N HIS A 90 -26.61 22.79 8.95
CA HIS A 90 -26.05 24.10 8.62
C HIS A 90 -25.22 24.65 9.78
N VAL A 91 -24.47 25.73 9.52
CA VAL A 91 -23.65 26.48 10.49
C VAL A 91 -24.38 26.74 11.82
N GLU A 92 -25.67 27.07 11.78
CA GLU A 92 -26.45 27.33 13.00
C GLU A 92 -26.62 26.10 13.90
N HIS A 93 -26.75 24.91 13.30
CA HIS A 93 -26.91 23.62 13.98
C HIS A 93 -25.63 23.15 14.68
N VAL A 94 -24.46 23.63 14.25
CA VAL A 94 -23.18 23.33 14.93
C VAL A 94 -23.19 23.82 16.38
N ASN A 95 -23.91 24.90 16.67
CA ASN A 95 -24.02 25.42 18.04
C ASN A 95 -24.77 24.46 18.97
N ASP A 96 -25.65 23.62 18.42
CA ASP A 96 -26.49 22.69 19.16
C ASP A 96 -25.77 21.38 19.51
N LEU A 97 -24.59 21.13 18.92
CA LEU A 97 -23.73 19.99 19.26
C LEU A 97 -23.23 20.07 20.71
N ASN A 98 -23.22 18.91 21.37
CA ASN A 98 -22.77 18.67 22.74
C ASN A 98 -21.78 17.50 22.85
N ASN A 99 -21.19 17.07 21.73
CA ASN A 99 -20.24 15.97 21.62
C ASN A 99 -18.94 16.14 22.42
N GLY A 100 -18.59 17.34 22.88
CA GLY A 100 -17.44 17.53 23.74
C GLY A 100 -16.14 17.14 23.04
N TRP A 101 -15.36 16.24 23.66
CA TRP A 101 -14.13 15.68 23.12
C TRP A 101 -14.34 14.48 22.18
N LEU A 102 -15.59 14.08 21.91
CA LEU A 102 -15.93 13.09 20.88
C LEU A 102 -15.93 13.80 19.52
N THR A 103 -14.76 14.26 19.08
CA THR A 103 -14.62 15.15 17.91
C THR A 103 -14.30 14.35 16.64
N PRO A 104 -15.28 14.05 15.77
CA PRO A 104 -15.04 13.34 14.52
C PRO A 104 -14.19 14.14 13.52
N VAL A 105 -13.72 13.41 12.50
CA VAL A 105 -13.30 13.99 11.23
C VAL A 105 -14.51 14.10 10.30
N PHE A 106 -14.76 15.30 9.77
CA PHE A 106 -15.82 15.54 8.79
C PHE A 106 -15.29 15.47 7.37
N MET A 107 -15.87 14.62 6.54
CA MET A 107 -15.55 14.48 5.12
C MET A 107 -16.78 14.85 4.30
N SER A 108 -16.75 16.04 3.70
CA SER A 108 -17.90 16.65 3.03
C SER A 108 -17.57 16.92 1.57
N TYR A 109 -17.94 15.97 0.71
CA TYR A 109 -17.64 16.01 -0.71
C TYR A 109 -18.75 16.71 -1.48
N VAL A 110 -19.03 17.97 -1.14
CA VAL A 110 -20.08 18.81 -1.76
C VAL A 110 -19.59 20.23 -1.96
N CYS A 111 -20.26 20.97 -2.85
CA CYS A 111 -19.87 22.34 -3.18
C CYS A 111 -19.69 23.23 -1.94
N ASN A 112 -18.62 24.03 -1.96
CA ASN A 112 -18.39 25.20 -1.12
C ASN A 112 -18.37 24.99 0.41
N SER A 113 -18.38 23.76 0.91
CA SER A 113 -18.42 23.50 2.36
C SER A 113 -17.15 23.97 3.08
N ASN A 114 -16.04 24.10 2.34
CA ASN A 114 -14.72 24.51 2.84
C ASN A 114 -14.26 25.88 2.29
N ASP A 115 -15.20 26.73 1.85
CA ASP A 115 -14.88 28.07 1.34
C ASP A 115 -14.69 29.07 2.49
N PHE A 116 -13.51 29.04 3.11
CA PHE A 116 -13.11 29.96 4.19
C PHE A 116 -12.89 31.41 3.73
N ALA A 117 -12.99 31.68 2.43
CA ALA A 117 -12.94 33.02 1.86
C ALA A 117 -14.34 33.54 1.46
N ASN A 118 -15.40 32.79 1.77
CA ASN A 118 -16.76 33.16 1.45
C ASN A 118 -17.26 34.39 2.22
N SER A 119 -18.37 34.96 1.75
CA SER A 119 -19.15 35.95 2.52
C SER A 119 -19.90 35.36 3.72
N VAL A 120 -20.13 34.05 3.74
CA VAL A 120 -20.62 33.29 4.90
C VAL A 120 -19.43 33.05 5.84
N ASP A 121 -19.38 33.76 6.97
CA ASP A 121 -18.33 33.67 7.98
C ASP A 121 -18.95 33.44 9.38
N PRO A 122 -18.68 32.30 10.04
CA PRO A 122 -17.89 31.17 9.53
C PRO A 122 -18.65 30.36 8.47
N CYS A 123 -17.95 29.82 7.46
CA CYS A 123 -18.50 28.76 6.60
C CYS A 123 -18.71 27.46 7.41
N LEU A 124 -19.38 26.43 6.86
CA LEU A 124 -19.69 25.19 7.59
C LEU A 124 -18.44 24.57 8.25
N ALA A 125 -17.36 24.40 7.48
CA ALA A 125 -16.13 23.83 8.01
C ALA A 125 -15.49 24.67 9.13
N GLU A 126 -15.45 25.99 8.96
CA GLU A 126 -14.96 26.89 10.00
C GLU A 126 -15.85 26.84 11.24
N ALA A 127 -17.17 26.70 11.08
CA ALA A 127 -18.11 26.59 12.18
C ALA A 127 -17.88 25.29 12.97
N VAL A 128 -17.70 24.17 12.26
CA VAL A 128 -17.42 22.85 12.84
C VAL A 128 -16.12 22.86 13.66
N LEU A 129 -15.06 23.50 13.16
CA LEU A 129 -13.76 23.56 13.85
C LEU A 129 -13.70 24.57 14.99
N ARG A 130 -14.42 25.69 14.85
CA ARG A 130 -14.47 26.76 15.87
C ARG A 130 -15.55 26.50 16.92
N GLY A 131 -16.23 25.36 16.84
CA GLY A 131 -17.30 24.98 17.74
C GLY A 131 -16.83 24.92 19.20
N GLY A 132 -17.52 25.66 20.09
CA GLY A 132 -17.34 25.53 21.53
C GLY A 132 -16.14 26.31 22.07
N THR A 133 -15.39 25.72 23.00
CA THR A 133 -14.18 26.33 23.57
C THR A 133 -13.08 25.28 23.76
N PRO A 134 -11.80 25.66 23.92
CA PRO A 134 -10.72 24.70 24.18
C PRO A 134 -10.91 23.80 25.42
N THR A 135 -11.82 24.16 26.34
CA THR A 135 -12.15 23.35 27.52
C THR A 135 -13.42 22.52 27.36
N VAL A 136 -14.30 22.90 26.44
CA VAL A 136 -15.55 22.21 26.10
C VAL A 136 -15.70 22.33 24.57
N PRO A 137 -14.91 21.56 23.79
CA PRO A 137 -15.01 21.60 22.35
C PRO A 137 -16.37 21.05 21.89
N LYS A 138 -16.75 21.36 20.66
CA LYS A 138 -17.86 20.73 19.94
C LYS A 138 -17.56 20.79 18.45
N GLY A 139 -18.28 19.99 17.66
CA GLY A 139 -18.00 19.90 16.22
C GLY A 139 -16.94 18.84 15.95
N GLY A 140 -15.94 19.16 15.12
CA GLY A 140 -14.96 18.19 14.61
C GLY A 140 -13.52 18.64 14.80
N VAL A 141 -12.60 17.68 14.67
CA VAL A 141 -11.14 17.94 14.78
C VAL A 141 -10.52 18.35 13.44
N ALA A 142 -11.13 17.93 12.34
CA ALA A 142 -10.74 18.26 10.97
C ALA A 142 -11.96 18.25 10.05
N PHE A 143 -11.87 19.00 8.95
CA PHE A 143 -12.91 19.07 7.92
C PHE A 143 -12.28 19.04 6.53
N ILE A 144 -12.72 18.10 5.70
CA ILE A 144 -12.29 17.93 4.31
C ILE A 144 -13.45 18.27 3.38
N GLY A 145 -13.14 19.04 2.35
CA GLY A 145 -14.11 19.40 1.31
C GLY A 145 -13.57 20.49 0.38
N PRO A 146 -14.32 20.81 -0.68
CA PRO A 146 -13.93 21.82 -1.64
C PRO A 146 -14.28 23.25 -1.21
N SER A 147 -13.46 24.20 -1.62
CA SER A 147 -13.72 25.65 -1.49
C SER A 147 -14.49 26.26 -2.67
N ASP A 148 -14.84 25.48 -3.69
CA ASP A 148 -15.53 25.97 -4.89
C ASP A 148 -17.02 25.57 -4.92
N LEU A 149 -17.86 26.44 -5.47
CA LEU A 149 -19.32 26.25 -5.55
C LEU A 149 -19.75 25.35 -6.72
N HIS A 150 -18.86 25.04 -7.67
CA HIS A 150 -19.15 24.34 -8.92
C HIS A 150 -18.41 23.01 -9.04
N THR A 151 -18.51 22.18 -7.99
CA THR A 151 -18.07 20.77 -8.07
C THR A 151 -19.15 19.87 -8.67
N SER A 152 -18.73 18.72 -9.19
CA SER A 152 -19.57 17.73 -9.88
C SER A 152 -19.57 16.41 -9.13
N THR A 153 -20.74 15.77 -9.13
CA THR A 153 -20.96 14.47 -8.49
C THR A 153 -20.04 13.38 -9.04
N LYS A 154 -19.79 13.37 -10.36
CA LYS A 154 -18.91 12.41 -11.05
C LYS A 154 -17.53 12.33 -10.37
N PHE A 155 -16.87 13.48 -10.20
CA PHE A 155 -15.52 13.54 -9.61
C PHE A 155 -15.54 13.44 -8.08
N ASN A 156 -16.53 14.04 -7.41
CA ASN A 156 -16.64 13.96 -5.95
C ASN A 156 -16.83 12.51 -5.46
N ASN A 157 -17.51 11.66 -6.24
CA ASN A 157 -17.64 10.23 -5.92
C ASN A 157 -16.29 9.52 -5.96
N VAL A 158 -15.50 9.74 -7.01
CA VAL A 158 -14.16 9.13 -7.13
C VAL A 158 -13.22 9.63 -6.04
N ILE A 159 -13.19 10.93 -5.74
CA ILE A 159 -12.36 11.47 -4.64
C ILE A 159 -12.78 10.87 -3.29
N ASN A 160 -14.08 10.70 -3.06
CA ASN A 160 -14.59 10.04 -1.86
C ASN A 160 -14.09 8.60 -1.79
N ALA A 161 -14.32 7.81 -2.84
CA ALA A 161 -13.95 6.41 -2.84
C ALA A 161 -12.45 6.20 -2.70
N TYR A 162 -11.63 6.81 -3.54
CA TYR A 162 -10.17 6.63 -3.51
C TYR A 162 -9.51 7.15 -2.23
N MET A 163 -10.13 8.11 -1.53
CA MET A 163 -9.65 8.52 -0.21
C MET A 163 -9.91 7.41 0.84
N TYR A 164 -11.08 6.76 0.79
CA TYR A 164 -11.37 5.63 1.67
C TYR A 164 -10.60 4.37 1.28
N ASP A 165 -10.37 4.11 -0.01
CA ASP A 165 -9.49 3.04 -0.49
C ASP A 165 -8.10 3.14 0.14
N ALA A 166 -7.50 4.33 0.03
CA ALA A 166 -6.20 4.61 0.59
C ALA A 166 -6.16 4.37 2.11
N MET A 167 -7.22 4.74 2.84
CA MET A 167 -7.31 4.54 4.28
C MET A 167 -7.52 3.06 4.65
N LEU A 168 -8.50 2.40 4.04
CA LEU A 168 -8.98 1.07 4.41
C LEU A 168 -8.08 -0.05 3.89
N ASN A 169 -7.65 0.05 2.62
CA ASN A 169 -6.90 -1.01 1.93
C ASN A 169 -5.40 -0.75 1.91
N HIS A 170 -4.97 0.51 2.01
CA HIS A 170 -3.55 0.89 1.92
C HIS A 170 -2.97 1.52 3.20
N SER A 171 -3.75 1.59 4.29
CA SER A 171 -3.30 2.13 5.59
C SER A 171 -2.81 3.58 5.55
N VAL A 172 -3.17 4.36 4.53
CA VAL A 172 -2.86 5.79 4.37
C VAL A 172 -3.89 6.59 5.14
N VAL A 173 -3.74 6.64 6.47
CA VAL A 173 -4.73 7.25 7.38
C VAL A 173 -4.40 8.69 7.81
N GLU A 174 -3.28 9.25 7.36
CA GLU A 174 -2.98 10.67 7.56
C GLU A 174 -3.79 11.51 6.56
N LEU A 175 -4.46 12.56 7.03
CA LEU A 175 -5.43 13.31 6.23
C LEU A 175 -4.87 13.91 4.94
N GLY A 176 -3.68 14.50 4.99
CA GLY A 176 -3.03 15.08 3.81
C GLY A 176 -2.80 14.03 2.71
N PRO A 177 -2.02 12.98 2.98
CA PRO A 177 -1.82 11.87 2.04
C PRO A 177 -3.13 11.19 1.59
N ALA A 178 -4.10 10.97 2.48
CA ALA A 178 -5.38 10.35 2.14
C ALA A 178 -6.19 11.20 1.15
N MET A 179 -6.29 12.52 1.40
CA MET A 179 -6.96 13.44 0.47
C MET A 179 -6.26 13.48 -0.89
N GLN A 180 -4.92 13.47 -0.89
CA GLN A 180 -4.14 13.42 -2.12
C GLN A 180 -4.40 12.11 -2.89
N ALA A 181 -4.51 10.97 -2.21
CA ALA A 181 -4.87 9.70 -2.85
C ALA A 181 -6.26 9.76 -3.49
N GLY A 182 -7.24 10.35 -2.78
CA GLY A 182 -8.57 10.63 -3.34
C GLY A 182 -8.52 11.46 -4.63
N GLN A 183 -7.74 12.54 -4.64
CA GLN A 183 -7.55 13.37 -5.85
C GLN A 183 -6.84 12.61 -6.98
N SER A 184 -5.84 11.78 -6.66
CA SER A 184 -5.12 10.94 -7.63
C SER A 184 -6.02 9.90 -8.29
N GLY A 185 -7.11 9.47 -7.63
CA GLY A 185 -8.13 8.63 -8.25
C GLY A 185 -8.69 9.21 -9.55
N LEU A 186 -8.75 10.54 -9.69
CA LEU A 186 -9.17 11.19 -10.95
C LEU A 186 -8.20 10.97 -12.11
N VAL A 187 -6.91 10.78 -11.82
CA VAL A 187 -5.90 10.47 -12.85
C VAL A 187 -6.17 9.10 -13.45
N ARG A 188 -6.54 8.15 -12.60
CA ARG A 188 -6.85 6.77 -12.96
C ARG A 188 -8.19 6.65 -13.69
N GLU A 189 -9.24 7.27 -13.15
CA GLU A 189 -10.61 7.07 -13.64
C GLU A 189 -11.04 8.07 -14.71
N PHE A 190 -10.33 9.19 -14.86
CA PHE A 190 -10.58 10.18 -15.92
C PHE A 190 -9.28 10.59 -16.61
N PRO A 191 -8.54 9.65 -17.23
CA PRO A 191 -7.23 9.95 -17.83
C PRO A 191 -7.32 10.95 -19.00
N ALA A 192 -8.49 11.01 -19.66
CA ALA A 192 -8.77 11.95 -20.74
C ALA A 192 -9.07 13.39 -20.26
N GLU A 193 -9.24 13.62 -18.95
CA GLU A 193 -9.54 14.94 -18.35
C GLU A 193 -8.34 15.52 -17.57
N SER A 194 -7.14 15.42 -18.16
CA SER A 194 -5.83 15.77 -17.56
C SER A 194 -5.26 17.13 -18.02
N GLY A 195 -5.96 17.85 -18.89
CA GLY A 195 -5.53 19.13 -19.44
C GLY A 195 -5.63 20.31 -18.44
N PRO A 196 -4.99 21.46 -18.74
CA PRO A 196 -5.08 22.64 -17.89
C PRO A 196 -6.53 23.14 -17.73
N GLY A 197 -6.98 23.28 -16.48
CA GLY A 197 -8.33 23.67 -16.08
C GLY A 197 -9.37 22.55 -16.14
N GLU A 198 -8.98 21.33 -16.50
CA GLU A 198 -9.84 20.15 -16.48
C GLU A 198 -9.93 19.55 -15.06
N ALA A 199 -10.61 18.41 -14.92
CA ALA A 199 -10.97 17.85 -13.63
C ALA A 199 -9.76 17.68 -12.70
N GLN A 200 -8.68 17.06 -13.17
CA GLN A 200 -7.53 16.74 -12.31
C GLN A 200 -6.89 17.99 -11.70
N GLU A 201 -6.59 19.02 -12.52
CA GLU A 201 -6.01 20.29 -12.02
C GLU A 201 -7.03 21.08 -11.17
N PHE A 202 -8.29 21.13 -11.58
CA PHE A 202 -9.33 21.85 -10.85
C PHE A 202 -9.52 21.29 -9.43
N TYR A 203 -9.70 19.97 -9.30
CA TYR A 203 -9.92 19.33 -8.00
C TYR A 203 -8.68 19.37 -7.11
N ALA A 204 -7.48 19.35 -7.68
CA ALA A 204 -6.23 19.58 -6.95
C ALA A 204 -6.18 20.97 -6.30
N HIS A 205 -6.78 21.99 -6.92
CA HIS A 205 -6.77 23.37 -6.40
C HIS A 205 -7.88 23.70 -5.40
N VAL A 206 -9.04 23.04 -5.48
CA VAL A 206 -10.22 23.43 -4.70
C VAL A 206 -10.45 22.57 -3.45
N TYR A 207 -10.02 21.30 -3.44
CA TYR A 207 -10.09 20.48 -2.23
C TYR A 207 -9.02 20.90 -1.22
N ASN A 208 -9.43 21.02 0.04
CA ASN A 208 -8.53 21.40 1.11
C ASN A 208 -8.96 20.76 2.44
N ILE A 209 -8.02 20.79 3.39
CA ILE A 209 -8.22 20.36 4.78
C ILE A 209 -8.22 21.62 5.64
N LEU A 210 -9.31 21.85 6.36
CA LEU A 210 -9.29 22.77 7.49
C LEU A 210 -9.08 21.92 8.76
N GLY A 211 -7.99 22.18 9.48
CA GLY A 211 -7.52 21.34 10.58
C GLY A 211 -6.02 21.06 10.45
N ASP A 212 -5.56 20.01 11.11
CA ASP A 212 -4.18 19.53 10.99
C ASP A 212 -4.09 18.50 9.86
N PRO A 213 -3.38 18.76 8.74
CA PRO A 213 -3.23 17.79 7.66
C PRO A 213 -2.41 16.56 8.07
N SER A 214 -1.64 16.64 9.17
CA SER A 214 -0.88 15.52 9.73
C SER A 214 -1.68 14.69 10.75
N LEU A 215 -2.96 15.03 10.95
CA LEU A 215 -3.84 14.24 11.80
C LEU A 215 -4.03 12.83 11.20
N GLN A 216 -3.80 11.83 12.04
CA GLN A 216 -4.12 10.44 11.74
C GLN A 216 -5.59 10.18 12.06
N VAL A 217 -6.34 9.72 11.06
CA VAL A 217 -7.73 9.27 11.22
C VAL A 217 -7.71 7.87 11.84
N TYR A 218 -8.45 7.68 12.92
CA TYR A 218 -8.72 6.34 13.42
C TYR A 218 -9.86 5.73 12.60
N ILE A 219 -9.58 4.59 11.97
CA ILE A 219 -10.53 3.82 11.18
C ILE A 219 -11.00 2.53 11.90
N ASP A 220 -10.60 2.37 13.16
CA ASP A 220 -11.06 1.35 14.10
C ASP A 220 -10.69 1.85 15.53
N THR A 221 -11.04 1.10 16.56
CA THR A 221 -10.67 1.35 17.95
C THR A 221 -9.13 1.27 18.12
N PRO A 222 -8.46 2.38 18.48
CA PRO A 222 -7.00 2.39 18.58
C PRO A 222 -6.47 1.65 19.80
N ASP A 223 -5.34 0.97 19.61
CA ASP A 223 -4.59 0.31 20.67
C ASP A 223 -3.73 1.33 21.47
N ARG A 224 -3.00 0.87 22.48
CA ARG A 224 -2.24 1.70 23.41
C ARG A 224 -0.83 1.16 23.60
N PHE A 225 0.11 2.07 23.76
CA PHE A 225 1.50 1.71 24.03
C PHE A 225 1.76 1.36 25.50
N GLU A 226 2.56 0.33 25.71
CA GLU A 226 3.36 0.12 26.91
C GLU A 226 4.83 0.45 26.59
N ILE A 227 5.38 1.49 27.22
CA ILE A 227 6.75 1.97 26.98
C ILE A 227 7.64 1.56 28.16
N GLU A 228 8.62 0.71 27.92
CA GLU A 228 9.66 0.33 28.86
C GLU A 228 10.95 1.10 28.55
N VAL A 229 11.48 1.84 29.52
CA VAL A 229 12.75 2.57 29.39
C VAL A 229 13.77 1.96 30.34
N GLN A 230 14.91 1.51 29.81
CA GLN A 230 16.02 1.02 30.63
C GLN A 230 16.63 2.15 31.47
N ALA A 231 17.40 1.78 32.49
CA ALA A 231 18.03 2.76 33.38
C ALA A 231 18.96 3.71 32.60
N VAL A 232 18.60 5.01 32.58
CA VAL A 232 19.40 6.08 31.99
C VAL A 232 20.33 6.65 33.05
N HIS A 233 21.62 6.78 32.75
CA HIS A 233 22.61 7.29 33.69
C HIS A 233 23.27 8.57 33.19
N SER A 234 23.62 9.46 34.12
CA SER A 234 24.23 10.75 33.80
C SER A 234 25.65 10.66 33.23
N ASN A 235 26.29 9.48 33.28
CA ASN A 235 27.64 9.28 32.74
C ASN A 235 27.69 8.96 31.25
N ASP A 236 26.59 8.62 30.60
CA ASP A 236 26.62 8.29 29.17
C ASP A 236 25.41 8.79 28.38
N GLY A 237 24.30 9.14 29.04
CA GLY A 237 23.10 9.62 28.36
C GLY A 237 22.52 8.59 27.39
N TYR A 238 22.87 7.31 27.57
CA TYR A 238 22.39 6.23 26.72
C TYR A 238 20.96 5.87 27.11
N VAL A 239 20.07 5.89 26.13
CA VAL A 239 18.65 5.57 26.28
C VAL A 239 18.35 4.34 25.43
N ASP A 240 17.72 3.33 26.03
CA ASP A 240 17.24 2.10 25.40
C ASP A 240 15.77 1.91 25.77
N ILE A 241 14.90 2.06 24.79
CA ILE A 241 13.45 2.05 24.92
C ILE A 241 12.93 0.83 24.20
N THR A 242 11.99 0.11 24.82
CA THR A 242 11.19 -0.95 24.19
C THR A 242 9.72 -0.56 24.25
N VAL A 243 9.02 -0.62 23.13
CA VAL A 243 7.61 -0.28 22.98
C VAL A 243 6.81 -1.55 22.66
N ARG A 244 5.71 -1.74 23.40
CA ARG A 244 4.76 -2.85 23.25
C ARG A 244 3.33 -2.34 23.14
N ASP A 245 2.43 -3.19 22.70
CA ASP A 245 0.99 -3.00 22.86
C ASP A 245 0.54 -3.52 24.25
N VAL A 246 -0.74 -3.34 24.59
CA VAL A 246 -1.31 -3.85 25.86
C VAL A 246 -1.40 -5.38 25.91
N GLY A 247 -1.30 -6.05 24.76
CA GLY A 247 -1.20 -7.50 24.63
C GLY A 247 0.22 -8.03 24.90
N GLY A 248 1.22 -7.15 25.01
CA GLY A 248 2.63 -7.46 25.18
C GLY A 248 3.40 -7.71 23.89
N HIS A 249 2.79 -7.57 22.72
CA HIS A 249 3.47 -7.67 21.42
C HIS A 249 4.34 -6.44 21.18
N LEU A 250 5.46 -6.62 20.49
CA LEU A 250 6.39 -5.53 20.18
C LEU A 250 5.79 -4.62 19.11
N VAL A 251 5.87 -3.31 19.30
CA VAL A 251 5.34 -2.34 18.33
C VAL A 251 6.47 -1.73 17.53
N ASN A 252 6.59 -2.19 16.30
CA ASN A 252 7.55 -1.68 15.32
C ASN A 252 7.13 -0.34 14.71
N SER A 253 8.08 0.40 14.13
CA SER A 253 7.83 1.64 13.38
C SER A 253 7.05 2.71 14.14
N SER A 254 7.03 2.64 15.47
CA SER A 254 6.47 3.70 16.28
C SER A 254 7.47 4.84 16.31
N VAL A 255 7.02 6.05 16.01
CA VAL A 255 7.85 7.25 16.11
C VAL A 255 8.03 7.57 17.59
N VAL A 256 9.27 7.48 18.06
CA VAL A 256 9.67 7.78 19.43
C VAL A 256 10.38 9.13 19.48
N SER A 257 9.96 9.97 20.43
CA SER A 257 10.59 11.27 20.72
C SER A 257 11.01 11.32 22.18
N ILE A 258 12.26 11.68 22.45
CA ILE A 258 12.83 11.90 23.78
C ILE A 258 12.96 13.40 23.98
N MET A 259 12.34 13.94 25.01
CA MET A 259 12.27 15.38 25.28
C MET A 259 12.67 15.74 26.71
N ASN A 260 13.09 16.98 26.90
CA ASN A 260 13.32 17.61 28.21
C ASN A 260 12.86 19.06 28.17
N ASN A 261 11.89 19.45 29.01
CA ASN A 261 11.33 20.82 29.04
C ASN A 261 10.98 21.39 27.65
N ASP A 262 10.26 20.62 26.85
CA ASP A 262 9.85 20.95 25.46
C ASP A 262 10.98 20.99 24.42
N GLU A 263 12.22 20.66 24.79
CA GLU A 263 13.33 20.47 23.85
C GLU A 263 13.41 19.01 23.38
N LEU A 264 13.45 18.80 22.07
CA LEU A 264 13.65 17.48 21.47
C LEU A 264 15.13 17.10 21.55
N LEU A 265 15.45 16.05 22.31
CA LEU A 265 16.81 15.55 22.48
C LEU A 265 17.18 14.46 21.47
N ALA A 266 16.22 13.59 21.14
CA ALA A 266 16.35 12.59 20.10
C ALA A 266 14.97 12.20 19.56
N LYS A 267 14.95 11.79 18.29
CA LYS A 267 13.77 11.24 17.61
C LYS A 267 14.22 10.09 16.74
N GLY A 268 13.40 9.05 16.65
CA GLY A 268 13.59 7.99 15.66
C GLY A 268 12.37 7.10 15.62
N MET A 269 12.48 5.97 14.94
CA MET A 269 11.44 4.95 14.93
C MET A 269 11.90 3.74 15.73
N THR A 270 10.96 3.05 16.38
CA THR A 270 11.26 1.72 16.87
C THR A 270 11.60 0.82 15.70
N ASP A 271 12.66 0.05 15.88
CA ASP A 271 12.87 -1.10 15.05
C ASP A 271 11.71 -2.09 15.27
N THR A 272 11.73 -3.08 14.43
CA THR A 272 10.90 -4.29 14.47
C THR A 272 10.89 -5.08 15.77
N SER A 273 11.94 -5.01 16.60
CA SER A 273 11.90 -5.53 17.96
C SER A 273 11.25 -4.56 18.95
N GLY A 274 10.53 -3.56 18.45
CA GLY A 274 9.93 -2.50 19.24
C GLY A 274 10.97 -1.62 19.94
N ARG A 275 12.25 -1.65 19.55
CA ARG A 275 13.30 -0.93 20.24
C ARG A 275 13.70 0.36 19.57
N PHE A 276 13.95 1.39 20.37
CA PHE A 276 14.61 2.61 19.94
C PHE A 276 15.75 2.93 20.91
N MET A 277 16.95 3.20 20.37
CA MET A 277 18.13 3.53 21.18
C MET A 277 18.75 4.83 20.69
N ALA A 278 19.17 5.67 21.61
CA ALA A 278 19.80 6.95 21.31
C ALA A 278 20.81 7.33 22.40
N SER A 279 21.79 8.14 22.02
CA SER A 279 22.64 8.87 22.95
C SER A 279 22.19 10.32 22.99
N VAL A 280 21.80 10.81 24.16
CA VAL A 280 21.31 12.18 24.35
C VAL A 280 22.18 12.92 25.36
N ASP A 281 22.28 14.25 25.22
CA ASP A 281 22.90 15.07 26.25
C ASP A 281 21.98 15.13 27.48
N VAL A 282 22.50 14.66 28.61
CA VAL A 282 21.79 14.62 29.89
C VAL A 282 22.40 15.56 30.93
N ASP A 283 23.29 16.48 30.53
CA ASP A 283 23.84 17.47 31.47
C ASP A 283 22.73 18.36 32.04
N GLY A 284 22.65 18.41 33.37
CA GLY A 284 21.59 19.12 34.09
C GLY A 284 20.17 18.54 33.91
N VAL A 285 20.01 17.41 33.22
CA VAL A 285 18.71 16.76 33.00
C VAL A 285 18.39 15.83 34.16
N TYR A 286 17.22 16.04 34.78
CA TYR A 286 16.75 15.18 35.88
C TYR A 286 15.83 14.06 35.40
N GLN A 287 15.00 14.35 34.40
CA GLN A 287 13.97 13.46 33.89
C GLN A 287 13.82 13.67 32.39
N LEU A 288 13.70 12.57 31.66
CA LEU A 288 13.38 12.53 30.24
C LEU A 288 11.90 12.21 30.08
N GLU A 289 11.25 12.87 29.13
CA GLU A 289 9.88 12.59 28.69
C GLU A 289 9.93 11.86 27.36
N ILE A 290 9.30 10.69 27.27
CA ILE A 290 9.33 9.81 26.10
C ILE A 290 7.91 9.73 25.54
N PHE A 291 7.75 10.02 24.25
CA PHE A 291 6.49 9.87 23.53
C PHE A 291 6.62 8.83 22.42
N ALA A 292 5.57 8.03 22.20
CA ALA A 292 5.48 7.08 21.09
C ALA A 292 4.22 7.33 20.27
N ASN A 293 4.31 7.29 18.94
CA ASN A 293 3.18 7.50 18.02
C ASN A 293 3.21 6.48 16.89
N LYS A 294 2.04 5.95 16.50
CA LYS A 294 1.85 5.06 15.35
C LYS A 294 0.38 5.08 14.94
N ASN A 295 0.10 4.92 13.65
CA ASN A 295 -1.26 4.74 13.14
C ASN A 295 -1.95 3.60 13.90
N GLY A 296 -3.22 3.79 14.27
CA GLY A 296 -3.98 2.82 15.06
C GLY A 296 -3.62 2.78 16.55
N PHE A 297 -2.77 3.68 17.05
CA PHE A 297 -2.44 3.78 18.48
C PHE A 297 -2.78 5.17 19.05
N ILE A 298 -3.22 5.20 20.31
CA ILE A 298 -3.25 6.41 21.12
C ILE A 298 -1.80 6.78 21.47
N GLN A 299 -1.42 8.06 21.33
CA GLN A 299 -0.08 8.54 21.70
C GLN A 299 0.34 8.04 23.09
N GLY A 300 1.48 7.35 23.12
CA GLY A 300 2.08 6.81 24.33
C GLY A 300 2.94 7.85 25.03
N HIS A 301 3.01 7.77 26.36
CA HIS A 301 3.84 8.64 27.18
C HIS A 301 4.48 7.86 28.33
N ALA A 302 5.78 8.07 28.53
CA ALA A 302 6.53 7.57 29.66
C ALA A 302 7.56 8.60 30.11
N SER A 303 8.09 8.42 31.32
CA SER A 303 9.14 9.29 31.85
C SER A 303 10.25 8.47 32.49
N ALA A 304 11.50 8.87 32.30
CA ALA A 304 12.68 8.19 32.84
C ALA A 304 13.53 9.16 33.67
N VAL A 305 13.77 8.82 34.94
CA VAL A 305 14.65 9.61 35.81
C VAL A 305 16.10 9.29 35.49
N VAL A 306 16.91 10.33 35.28
CA VAL A 306 18.36 10.19 35.07
C VAL A 306 19.02 9.81 36.39
N GLN A 307 19.66 8.64 36.41
CA GLN A 307 20.27 8.05 37.59
C GLN A 307 21.72 8.53 37.79
N SER A 308 22.24 8.31 38.99
CA SER A 308 23.64 8.56 39.33
C SER A 308 24.59 7.80 38.39
N PRO A 309 25.78 8.35 38.13
CA PRO A 309 26.72 7.75 37.19
C PRO A 309 27.21 6.39 37.68
N LEU A 310 27.42 5.46 36.74
CA LEU A 310 27.98 4.12 37.04
C LEU A 310 29.51 4.12 37.18
N SER A 311 30.16 5.18 36.72
CA SER A 311 31.61 5.36 36.70
C SER A 311 31.98 6.77 37.16
N ASP A 312 33.21 6.94 37.63
CA ASP A 312 33.80 8.24 37.95
C ASP A 312 34.01 9.11 36.69
N LEU A 313 34.07 8.47 35.52
CA LEU A 313 34.18 9.12 34.21
C LEU A 313 32.82 9.13 33.49
N SER A 314 32.52 10.25 32.85
CA SER A 314 31.30 10.46 32.07
C SER A 314 31.65 10.81 30.62
N ILE A 315 30.95 10.22 29.66
CA ILE A 315 30.98 10.59 28.25
C ILE A 315 30.11 11.84 28.08
N THR A 316 30.73 12.97 27.74
CA THR A 316 30.04 14.27 27.62
C THR A 316 29.93 14.78 26.19
N SER A 317 30.65 14.18 25.25
CA SER A 317 30.53 14.49 23.83
C SER A 317 30.86 13.26 23.00
N ILE A 318 30.01 13.01 22.00
CA ILE A 318 30.17 11.95 21.00
C ILE A 318 30.17 12.65 19.64
N SER A 319 31.20 12.40 18.83
CA SER A 319 31.30 12.94 17.48
C SER A 319 31.73 11.82 16.55
N ALA A 320 30.81 11.29 15.77
CA ALA A 320 31.09 10.33 14.70
C ALA A 320 30.89 11.05 13.36
N VAL A 321 31.97 11.22 12.61
CA VAL A 321 31.94 11.96 11.34
C VAL A 321 32.37 11.02 10.22
N PRO A 322 31.56 10.83 9.16
CA PRO A 322 31.97 10.04 8.02
C PRO A 322 33.07 10.77 7.22
N GLU A 323 34.03 10.03 6.69
CA GLU A 323 35.21 10.61 6.01
C GLU A 323 34.87 11.31 4.70
N ASN A 324 33.74 10.96 4.07
CA ASN A 324 33.19 11.67 2.92
C ASN A 324 32.65 13.09 3.24
N GLY A 325 32.48 13.43 4.52
CA GLY A 325 32.01 14.75 4.97
C GLY A 325 30.50 14.95 4.91
N GLU A 326 29.72 13.88 4.72
CA GLU A 326 28.25 13.90 4.85
C GLU A 326 27.82 14.04 6.32
N ASP A 327 26.58 14.48 6.55
CA ASP A 327 26.04 14.63 7.90
C ASP A 327 25.62 13.29 8.53
N MET A 328 25.27 12.31 7.67
CA MET A 328 24.80 10.98 8.08
C MET A 328 25.78 9.89 7.66
N ILE A 329 25.99 8.91 8.53
CA ILE A 329 26.86 7.75 8.26
C ILE A 329 26.14 6.83 7.27
N ALA A 330 26.79 6.47 6.15
CA ALA A 330 26.29 5.48 5.20
C ALA A 330 26.92 4.10 5.47
N LEU A 331 26.24 3.01 5.08
CA LEU A 331 26.85 1.67 5.16
C LEU A 331 28.15 1.57 4.32
N GLY A 332 29.16 0.93 4.89
CA GLY A 332 30.49 0.73 4.33
C GLY A 332 31.37 1.98 4.29
N GLU A 333 30.87 3.15 4.69
CA GLU A 333 31.65 4.39 4.72
C GLU A 333 32.60 4.41 5.93
N PRO A 334 33.88 4.79 5.77
CA PRO A 334 34.78 5.02 6.90
C PRO A 334 34.29 6.17 7.80
N VAL A 335 34.32 5.95 9.11
CA VAL A 335 33.87 6.89 10.14
C VAL A 335 34.98 7.14 11.14
N ALA A 336 35.17 8.40 11.51
CA ALA A 336 36.04 8.82 12.59
C ALA A 336 35.22 9.16 13.84
N LEU A 337 35.28 8.31 14.87
CA LEU A 337 34.66 8.57 16.18
C LEU A 337 35.62 9.26 17.15
N THR A 338 35.14 10.32 17.77
CA THR A 338 35.80 11.03 18.86
C THR A 338 34.88 11.07 20.08
N LEU A 339 35.41 10.72 21.25
CA LEU A 339 34.69 10.72 22.53
C LEU A 339 35.34 11.70 23.50
N THR A 340 34.57 12.51 24.22
CA THR A 340 35.11 13.31 25.33
C THR A 340 34.65 12.74 26.66
N LEU A 341 35.62 12.45 27.52
CA LEU A 341 35.40 11.99 28.90
C LEU A 341 35.62 13.14 29.88
N GLU A 342 34.76 13.28 30.87
CA GLU A 342 34.92 14.19 32.00
C GLU A 342 34.98 13.41 33.32
N ASN A 343 35.84 13.84 34.24
CA ASN A 343 35.94 13.25 35.57
C ASN A 343 35.09 14.04 36.58
N GLY A 344 33.92 13.50 36.91
CA GLY A 344 33.01 14.05 37.91
C GLY A 344 33.30 13.63 39.35
N SER A 345 34.31 12.77 39.57
CA SER A 345 34.61 12.22 40.90
C SER A 345 35.36 13.19 41.80
N GLY A 346 35.44 12.87 43.10
CA GLY A 346 36.19 13.65 44.08
C GLY A 346 37.73 13.50 44.01
N GLY A 347 38.25 12.68 43.09
CA GLY A 347 39.67 12.36 42.95
C GLY A 347 40.15 12.37 41.49
N THR A 348 41.46 12.33 41.26
CA THR A 348 42.01 12.18 39.91
C THR A 348 41.80 10.74 39.42
N ALA A 349 41.16 10.57 38.26
CA ALA A 349 41.12 9.32 37.54
C ALA A 349 42.54 9.03 36.98
N GLY A 350 43.12 7.88 37.35
CA GLY A 350 44.41 7.44 36.82
C GLY A 350 44.33 7.14 35.32
N GLY A 351 45.44 7.24 34.61
CA GLY A 351 45.49 6.82 33.21
C GLY A 351 45.60 5.29 33.10
N TYR A 352 44.96 4.71 32.08
CA TYR A 352 44.92 3.28 31.84
C TYR A 352 44.62 2.96 30.37
N THR A 353 44.90 1.72 29.99
CA THR A 353 44.51 1.14 28.70
C THR A 353 43.20 0.37 28.90
N GLY A 354 42.12 0.88 28.31
CA GLY A 354 40.80 0.25 28.32
C GLY A 354 40.47 -0.39 26.97
N SER A 355 39.22 -0.75 26.79
CA SER A 355 38.74 -1.34 25.53
C SER A 355 37.41 -0.72 25.11
N PHE A 356 37.23 -0.59 23.80
CA PHE A 356 35.99 -0.12 23.21
C PHE A 356 35.51 -1.15 22.20
N TYR A 357 34.26 -1.54 22.33
CA TYR A 357 33.65 -2.55 21.50
C TYR A 357 32.38 -2.00 20.88
N PHE A 358 32.22 -2.19 19.58
CA PHE A 358 30.95 -2.01 18.91
C PHE A 358 30.14 -3.30 18.92
N SER A 359 28.85 -3.13 18.69
CA SER A 359 27.98 -4.22 18.25
C SER A 359 28.54 -4.86 16.97
N PRO A 360 28.19 -6.12 16.69
CA PRO A 360 28.56 -6.79 15.46
C PRO A 360 28.11 -6.05 14.20
N GLY A 361 28.78 -6.33 13.08
CA GLY A 361 28.54 -5.64 11.81
C GLY A 361 29.39 -4.38 11.61
N VAL A 362 30.26 -4.06 12.57
CA VAL A 362 31.26 -2.99 12.49
C VAL A 362 32.65 -3.58 12.26
N ASP A 363 33.46 -2.96 11.40
CA ASP A 363 34.86 -3.37 11.17
C ASP A 363 35.84 -2.18 11.25
N PRO A 364 36.89 -2.25 12.08
CA PRO A 364 37.05 -3.19 13.19
C PRO A 364 35.97 -3.00 14.27
N TYR A 365 35.55 -4.07 14.95
CA TYR A 365 34.55 -3.97 16.04
C TYR A 365 35.18 -3.74 17.42
N ASP A 366 36.48 -4.01 17.60
CA ASP A 366 37.19 -3.90 18.88
C ASP A 366 38.43 -3.00 18.79
N PHE A 367 38.60 -2.16 19.82
CA PHE A 367 39.68 -1.19 19.91
C PHE A 367 40.32 -1.18 21.30
N GLU A 368 41.64 -1.07 21.33
CA GLU A 368 42.38 -0.74 22.54
C GLU A 368 42.44 0.80 22.67
N ILE A 369 41.99 1.34 23.80
CA ILE A 369 41.92 2.79 24.01
C ILE A 369 42.79 3.21 25.20
N GLU A 370 43.69 4.16 24.95
CA GLU A 370 44.47 4.83 26.00
C GLU A 370 43.66 5.97 26.62
N VAL A 371 43.21 5.78 27.86
CA VAL A 371 42.55 6.82 28.65
C VAL A 371 43.61 7.54 29.49
N PRO A 372 43.87 8.85 29.27
CA PRO A 372 44.85 9.58 30.05
C PRO A 372 44.37 9.82 31.48
N SER A 373 45.27 10.24 32.37
CA SER A 373 44.85 10.66 33.70
C SER A 373 44.05 11.97 33.63
N ILE A 374 42.84 11.97 34.21
CA ILE A 374 41.92 13.11 34.18
C ILE A 374 41.76 13.65 35.60
N THR A 375 42.15 14.90 35.84
CA THR A 375 41.96 15.56 37.15
C THR A 375 40.49 15.80 37.44
N VAL A 376 40.13 16.05 38.71
CA VAL A 376 38.76 16.41 39.11
C VAL A 376 38.25 17.60 38.29
N GLY A 377 37.08 17.44 37.64
CA GLY A 377 36.49 18.43 36.74
C GLY A 377 37.28 18.69 35.46
N GLY A 378 38.27 17.86 35.16
CA GLY A 378 38.99 17.88 33.89
C GLY A 378 38.33 16.99 32.85
N SER A 379 38.68 17.20 31.59
CA SER A 379 38.23 16.36 30.47
C SER A 379 39.38 15.89 29.60
N ALA A 380 39.16 14.81 28.85
CA ALA A 380 40.07 14.30 27.85
C ALA A 380 39.31 13.76 26.64
N THR A 381 39.86 13.97 25.46
CA THR A 381 39.31 13.48 24.20
C THR A 381 40.03 12.22 23.75
N LEU A 382 39.27 11.19 23.41
CA LEU A 382 39.71 9.91 22.87
C LEU A 382 39.42 9.86 21.37
N GLY A 383 40.35 9.30 20.59
CA GLY A 383 40.21 9.13 19.14
C GLY A 383 41.15 10.02 18.30
N PRO A 384 40.93 10.07 16.96
CA PRO A 384 39.84 9.42 16.24
C PRO A 384 39.97 7.89 16.21
N ILE A 385 38.86 7.21 16.41
CA ILE A 385 38.71 5.75 16.25
C ILE A 385 38.10 5.53 14.86
N GLY A 386 38.83 4.88 13.96
CA GLY A 386 38.39 4.61 12.59
C GLY A 386 37.69 3.25 12.48
N PHE A 387 36.48 3.23 11.91
CA PHE A 387 35.69 2.02 11.66
C PHE A 387 34.73 2.24 10.48
N SER A 388 34.18 1.16 9.94
CA SER A 388 33.07 1.18 8.98
C SER A 388 31.91 0.32 9.50
N ILE A 389 30.68 0.75 9.25
CA ILE A 389 29.47 0.00 9.62
C ILE A 389 28.94 -0.70 8.38
N TYR A 390 28.80 -2.02 8.40
CA TYR A 390 28.24 -2.82 7.31
C TYR A 390 26.87 -3.39 7.66
N GLU A 391 26.64 -3.70 8.93
CA GLU A 391 25.36 -4.22 9.44
C GLU A 391 25.08 -3.56 10.81
N PRO A 392 23.95 -2.84 11.00
CA PRO A 392 23.55 -2.34 12.30
C PRO A 392 22.98 -3.45 13.20
N LEU A 393 22.94 -3.20 14.52
CA LEU A 393 22.47 -4.19 15.49
C LEU A 393 20.94 -4.25 15.61
N HIS A 394 20.29 -3.09 15.60
CA HIS A 394 18.85 -2.91 15.82
C HIS A 394 18.38 -1.74 14.96
N GLY A 395 17.52 -1.99 13.97
CA GLY A 395 17.11 -0.96 13.01
C GLY A 395 18.32 -0.28 12.37
N SER A 396 18.38 1.05 12.48
CA SER A 396 19.47 1.92 11.99
C SER A 396 20.53 2.22 13.05
N THR A 397 20.60 1.48 14.17
CA THR A 397 21.48 1.83 15.31
C THR A 397 22.62 0.84 15.53
N VAL A 398 23.82 1.39 15.74
CA VAL A 398 25.01 0.69 16.23
C VAL A 398 25.28 1.11 17.67
N VAL A 399 25.57 0.14 18.54
CA VAL A 399 25.86 0.40 19.96
C VAL A 399 27.35 0.24 20.22
N GLY A 400 27.97 1.27 20.81
CA GLY A 400 29.34 1.22 21.30
C GLY A 400 29.37 1.10 22.83
N ARG A 401 30.39 0.42 23.37
CA ARG A 401 30.61 0.29 24.82
C ARG A 401 32.07 0.53 25.15
N LEU A 402 32.31 1.43 26.11
CA LEU A 402 33.63 1.70 26.67
C LEU A 402 33.79 1.00 28.04
N ASP A 403 34.85 0.21 28.17
CA ASP A 403 35.23 -0.50 29.40
C ASP A 403 36.62 -0.07 29.91
N ASP A 404 36.81 -0.14 31.24
CA ASP A 404 38.12 0.07 31.88
C ASP A 404 39.05 -1.15 31.75
N GLN A 405 40.28 -1.07 32.32
CA GLN A 405 41.24 -2.18 32.25
C GLN A 405 40.79 -3.47 33.00
N GLU A 406 39.76 -3.40 33.83
CA GLU A 406 39.19 -4.53 34.57
C GLU A 406 37.91 -5.08 33.91
N GLY A 407 37.44 -4.45 32.82
CA GLY A 407 36.21 -4.81 32.10
C GLY A 407 34.94 -4.19 32.69
N ASN A 408 35.06 -3.20 33.59
CA ASN A 408 33.90 -2.49 34.12
C ASN A 408 33.41 -1.44 33.11
N LYS A 409 32.09 -1.36 32.92
CA LYS A 409 31.45 -0.41 32.01
C LYS A 409 31.65 1.03 32.47
N ILE A 410 32.21 1.85 31.59
CA ILE A 410 32.28 3.31 31.76
C ILE A 410 31.06 3.98 31.15
N GLY A 411 30.62 3.54 29.98
CA GLY A 411 29.46 4.11 29.30
C GLY A 411 29.13 3.38 28.00
N SER A 412 27.92 3.59 27.51
CA SER A 412 27.47 3.16 26.19
C SER A 412 27.17 4.36 25.28
N ILE A 413 27.29 4.15 23.98
CA ILE A 413 26.85 5.12 22.98
C ILE A 413 25.94 4.42 21.97
N ALA A 414 25.02 5.17 21.37
CA ALA A 414 24.28 4.79 20.18
C ALA A 414 24.69 5.71 19.02
N LEU A 415 24.99 5.11 17.87
CA LEU A 415 25.24 5.82 16.63
C LEU A 415 24.18 5.43 15.62
N GLU A 416 23.58 6.42 14.98
CA GLU A 416 22.63 6.21 13.89
C GLU A 416 23.38 6.08 12.56
N VAL A 417 22.96 5.10 11.75
CA VAL A 417 23.47 4.85 10.40
C VAL A 417 22.30 4.87 9.43
N GLU A 418 22.46 5.59 8.33
CA GLU A 418 21.48 5.60 7.26
C GLU A 418 21.56 4.27 6.50
N LEU A 419 20.40 3.65 6.26
CA LEU A 419 20.26 2.45 5.46
C LEU A 419 19.94 2.80 4.00
N PRO A 420 20.37 2.01 3.01
CA PRO A 420 20.08 2.30 1.62
C PRO A 420 18.59 2.08 1.35
N VAL A 421 17.90 3.13 0.91
CA VAL A 421 16.51 3.07 0.43
C VAL A 421 16.55 3.36 -1.06
N PHE A 422 16.75 2.30 -1.86
CA PHE A 422 16.86 2.41 -3.31
C PHE A 422 15.62 1.84 -3.98
N ASP A 423 15.11 2.57 -4.97
CA ASP A 423 14.22 2.03 -6.00
C ASP A 423 15.03 1.79 -7.26
N ILE A 424 14.89 0.60 -7.83
CA ILE A 424 15.80 0.06 -8.85
C ILE A 424 14.97 -0.50 -9.99
N SER A 425 15.24 -0.01 -11.20
CA SER A 425 14.60 -0.50 -12.42
C SER A 425 15.61 -0.59 -13.58
N PHE A 426 15.32 -1.43 -14.56
CA PHE A 426 16.05 -1.42 -15.83
C PHE A 426 15.46 -0.35 -16.75
N GLU A 427 16.32 0.44 -17.40
CA GLU A 427 15.92 1.43 -18.42
C GLU A 427 15.89 0.84 -19.84
N ASN A 428 16.28 -0.42 -20.00
CA ASN A 428 16.38 -1.06 -21.29
C ASN A 428 15.01 -1.51 -21.80
N ASP A 429 14.70 -1.21 -23.06
CA ASP A 429 13.63 -1.90 -23.78
C ASP A 429 14.06 -3.34 -24.07
N VAL A 430 13.26 -4.30 -23.61
CA VAL A 430 13.60 -5.72 -23.69
C VAL A 430 12.63 -6.46 -24.60
N SER A 431 13.18 -7.31 -25.46
CA SER A 431 12.41 -8.16 -26.36
C SER A 431 12.91 -9.60 -26.33
N PRO A 432 12.06 -10.59 -26.63
CA PRO A 432 12.49 -11.98 -26.77
C PRO A 432 13.60 -12.12 -27.82
N ASN A 433 14.51 -13.07 -27.61
CA ASN A 433 15.61 -13.38 -28.52
C ASN A 433 16.54 -12.18 -28.80
N SER A 434 16.73 -11.30 -27.82
CA SER A 434 17.56 -10.08 -27.95
C SER A 434 18.75 -10.08 -26.98
N GLY A 435 19.72 -9.19 -27.20
CA GLY A 435 20.80 -8.91 -26.25
C GLY A 435 20.71 -7.46 -25.77
N LEU A 436 21.06 -7.21 -24.52
CA LEU A 436 21.04 -5.89 -23.90
C LEU A 436 22.29 -5.67 -23.02
N ASP A 437 22.79 -4.44 -23.07
CA ASP A 437 23.79 -3.91 -22.15
C ASP A 437 23.00 -3.23 -21.01
N PRO A 438 22.95 -3.79 -19.79
CA PRO A 438 22.01 -3.32 -18.79
C PRO A 438 22.36 -1.93 -18.28
N THR A 439 21.36 -1.06 -18.29
CA THR A 439 21.37 0.27 -17.68
C THR A 439 20.30 0.28 -16.59
N LEU A 440 20.73 0.50 -15.36
CA LEU A 440 19.85 0.58 -14.20
C LEU A 440 19.55 2.04 -13.87
N SER A 441 18.28 2.35 -13.66
CA SER A 441 17.85 3.55 -12.96
C SER A 441 17.83 3.24 -11.47
N VAL A 442 18.58 4.00 -10.68
CA VAL A 442 18.57 3.88 -9.21
C VAL A 442 18.13 5.20 -8.62
N VAL A 443 16.98 5.21 -7.95
CA VAL A 443 16.52 6.34 -7.16
C VAL A 443 16.94 6.13 -5.72
N ASN A 444 17.76 7.02 -5.19
CA ASN A 444 18.15 7.00 -3.78
C ASN A 444 17.20 7.88 -2.97
N PHE A 445 16.37 7.29 -2.12
CA PHE A 445 15.48 7.98 -1.17
C PHE A 445 16.09 8.17 0.21
N SER A 446 17.32 7.71 0.44
CA SER A 446 18.01 7.92 1.71
C SER A 446 18.59 9.34 1.83
N ASN A 447 18.91 9.74 3.05
CA ASN A 447 19.46 11.05 3.39
C ASN A 447 20.97 11.20 3.17
N THR A 448 21.65 10.17 2.64
CA THR A 448 23.11 10.20 2.45
C THR A 448 23.55 9.69 1.08
N THR A 449 24.80 9.97 0.73
CA THR A 449 25.44 9.52 -0.50
C THR A 449 26.03 8.12 -0.33
N TYR A 450 25.73 7.22 -1.26
CA TYR A 450 26.40 5.91 -1.38
C TYR A 450 27.41 5.94 -2.52
N SER A 451 28.70 6.11 -2.20
CA SER A 451 29.79 6.15 -3.18
C SER A 451 30.56 4.83 -3.30
N ASP A 452 31.23 4.67 -4.44
CA ASP A 452 32.10 3.54 -4.76
C ASP A 452 31.40 2.18 -4.70
N ILE A 453 30.16 2.14 -5.19
CA ILE A 453 29.33 0.94 -5.17
C ILE A 453 29.56 0.09 -6.41
N TRP A 454 29.91 -1.17 -6.20
CA TRP A 454 29.92 -2.20 -7.24
C TRP A 454 28.53 -2.81 -7.37
N ILE A 455 28.04 -2.98 -8.60
CA ILE A 455 26.75 -3.62 -8.87
C ILE A 455 27.00 -4.94 -9.58
N SER A 456 26.49 -6.03 -9.01
CA SER A 456 26.45 -7.34 -9.67
C SER A 456 25.02 -7.74 -10.02
N ILE A 457 24.85 -8.34 -11.20
CA ILE A 457 23.57 -8.85 -11.67
C ILE A 457 23.67 -10.36 -11.89
N SER A 458 22.65 -11.11 -11.44
CA SER A 458 22.49 -12.54 -11.76
C SER A 458 21.04 -12.84 -12.16
N SER A 459 20.83 -13.76 -13.12
CA SER A 459 19.47 -14.18 -13.52
C SER A 459 18.98 -15.20 -12.51
N LEU A 460 17.77 -15.01 -12.01
CA LEU A 460 17.15 -15.95 -11.08
C LEU A 460 16.21 -16.94 -11.76
N VAL A 461 15.71 -16.58 -12.95
CA VAL A 461 14.84 -17.43 -13.78
C VAL A 461 15.58 -17.98 -15.00
N GLU A 462 15.01 -19.05 -15.57
CA GLU A 462 15.30 -19.44 -16.95
C GLU A 462 14.73 -18.37 -17.88
N GLY A 463 15.43 -18.01 -18.96
CA GLY A 463 14.97 -16.96 -19.90
C GLY A 463 16.00 -15.88 -20.19
N ALA A 464 17.01 -15.73 -19.34
CA ALA A 464 18.17 -14.90 -19.64
C ALA A 464 19.49 -15.62 -19.34
N THR A 465 20.52 -15.31 -20.14
CA THR A 465 21.90 -15.71 -19.88
C THR A 465 22.77 -14.48 -19.72
N ILE A 466 23.65 -14.49 -18.71
CA ILE A 466 24.48 -13.35 -18.36
C ILE A 466 25.95 -13.66 -18.66
N GLY A 467 26.59 -12.78 -19.41
CA GLY A 467 28.04 -12.72 -19.61
C GLY A 467 28.63 -11.60 -18.75
N ILE A 468 29.88 -11.76 -18.33
CA ILE A 468 30.68 -10.66 -17.77
C ILE A 468 31.37 -9.96 -18.93
N ASP A 469 31.23 -8.64 -19.01
CA ASP A 469 32.05 -7.85 -19.91
C ASP A 469 33.46 -7.70 -19.30
N ASP A 470 34.49 -8.16 -20.03
CA ASP A 470 35.92 -8.08 -19.66
C ASP A 470 36.45 -6.61 -19.67
N GLY A 471 35.56 -5.62 -19.72
CA GLY A 471 35.84 -4.19 -19.59
C GLY A 471 36.38 -3.76 -18.22
N SER A 472 36.60 -2.44 -18.05
CA SER A 472 37.04 -1.86 -16.77
C SER A 472 35.93 -1.89 -15.73
N ASN A 473 36.25 -2.19 -14.47
CA ASN A 473 35.30 -2.12 -13.36
C ASN A 473 34.55 -0.78 -13.32
N ILE A 474 33.21 -0.83 -13.36
CA ILE A 474 32.34 0.33 -13.16
C ILE A 474 31.93 0.39 -11.69
N TYR A 475 32.17 1.52 -11.04
CA TYR A 475 31.67 1.83 -9.70
C TYR A 475 30.74 3.03 -9.80
N SER A 476 29.62 2.95 -9.08
CA SER A 476 28.56 3.96 -9.11
C SER A 476 28.53 4.78 -7.82
N THR A 477 27.98 5.99 -7.91
CA THR A 477 27.73 6.86 -6.75
C THR A 477 26.28 7.35 -6.82
N PHE A 478 25.58 7.24 -5.70
CA PHE A 478 24.16 7.57 -5.58
C PHE A 478 23.95 8.69 -4.54
N PRO A 479 23.87 9.95 -4.97
CA PRO A 479 23.56 11.07 -4.08
C PRO A 479 22.15 10.96 -3.47
N PRO A 480 21.90 11.58 -2.31
CA PRO A 480 20.58 11.54 -1.67
C PRO A 480 19.50 12.21 -2.52
N PHE A 481 18.28 11.68 -2.47
CA PHE A 481 17.09 12.17 -3.18
C PHE A 481 17.31 12.40 -4.68
N SER A 482 18.06 11.50 -5.32
CA SER A 482 18.43 11.64 -6.72
C SER A 482 18.26 10.34 -7.50
N THR A 483 17.98 10.47 -8.78
CA THR A 483 17.95 9.37 -9.75
C THR A 483 19.27 9.34 -10.51
N VAL A 484 19.92 8.17 -10.55
CA VAL A 484 21.15 7.94 -11.30
C VAL A 484 20.95 6.77 -12.25
N SER A 485 21.09 7.02 -13.55
CA SER A 485 21.20 5.98 -14.57
C SER A 485 22.66 5.50 -14.65
N THR A 486 22.90 4.21 -14.46
CA THR A 486 24.25 3.62 -14.47
C THR A 486 24.31 2.31 -15.23
N GLY A 487 25.39 2.10 -15.98
CA GLY A 487 25.67 0.83 -16.64
C GLY A 487 26.36 -0.16 -15.70
N VAL A 488 26.35 -1.43 -16.07
CA VAL A 488 27.03 -2.50 -15.33
C VAL A 488 28.02 -3.27 -16.21
N ASN A 489 28.90 -4.08 -15.60
CA ASN A 489 29.92 -4.88 -16.29
C ASN A 489 29.37 -6.23 -16.81
N TYR A 490 28.13 -6.26 -17.29
CA TYR A 490 27.47 -7.48 -17.69
C TYR A 490 26.80 -7.31 -19.06
N ASP A 491 26.81 -8.35 -19.87
CA ASP A 491 26.00 -8.48 -21.08
C ASP A 491 24.87 -9.46 -20.80
N VAL A 492 23.63 -9.11 -21.15
CA VAL A 492 22.46 -9.98 -20.92
C VAL A 492 21.88 -10.40 -22.27
N THR A 493 21.68 -11.70 -22.47
CA THR A 493 20.96 -12.24 -23.63
C THR A 493 19.66 -12.84 -23.17
N ILE A 494 18.56 -12.33 -23.72
CA ILE A 494 17.20 -12.81 -23.50
C ILE A 494 16.91 -13.95 -24.49
N GLY A 495 16.42 -15.06 -23.96
CA GLY A 495 16.07 -16.26 -24.70
C GLY A 495 14.71 -16.16 -25.42
N ASP A 496 14.20 -17.32 -25.80
CA ASP A 496 12.88 -17.44 -26.40
C ASP A 496 11.82 -17.50 -25.29
N VAL A 497 11.30 -16.33 -24.92
CA VAL A 497 10.34 -16.12 -23.83
C VAL A 497 9.09 -15.44 -24.36
N ALA A 498 7.93 -15.77 -23.78
CA ALA A 498 6.67 -15.14 -24.18
C ALA A 498 6.65 -13.65 -23.79
N TYR A 499 5.94 -12.83 -24.56
CA TYR A 499 5.54 -11.50 -24.09
C TYR A 499 4.63 -11.63 -22.86
N GLY A 500 4.69 -10.67 -21.95
CA GLY A 500 4.10 -10.75 -20.61
C GLY A 500 4.97 -11.49 -19.59
N SER A 501 6.10 -12.08 -19.99
CA SER A 501 7.04 -12.72 -19.05
C SER A 501 7.81 -11.70 -18.22
N ASP A 502 8.12 -12.06 -16.99
CA ASP A 502 9.01 -11.31 -16.11
C ASP A 502 10.33 -12.04 -15.95
N ILE A 503 11.41 -11.40 -16.42
CA ILE A 503 12.76 -11.91 -16.18
C ILE A 503 13.31 -11.23 -14.93
N THR A 504 13.28 -11.95 -13.82
CA THR A 504 13.77 -11.45 -12.54
C THR A 504 15.29 -11.60 -12.43
N PHE A 505 15.96 -10.48 -12.17
CA PHE A 505 17.39 -10.43 -11.91
C PHE A 505 17.67 -10.09 -10.44
N LEU A 506 18.59 -10.80 -9.78
CA LEU A 506 19.15 -10.35 -8.51
C LEU A 506 20.22 -9.31 -8.77
N VAL A 507 19.98 -8.10 -8.26
CA VAL A 507 20.90 -6.95 -8.29
C VAL A 507 21.47 -6.74 -6.90
N GLU A 508 22.79 -6.83 -6.77
CA GLU A 508 23.48 -6.69 -5.48
C GLU A 508 24.44 -5.50 -5.50
N PHE A 509 24.32 -4.65 -4.48
CA PHE A 509 25.14 -3.46 -4.27
C PHE A 509 26.20 -3.82 -3.24
N THR A 510 27.46 -3.78 -3.66
CA THR A 510 28.60 -4.19 -2.85
C THR A 510 29.55 -3.01 -2.63
N LYS A 511 30.00 -2.83 -1.39
CA LYS A 511 31.06 -1.88 -1.01
C LYS A 511 32.13 -2.60 -0.21
N ASN A 512 33.40 -2.51 -0.65
CA ASN A 512 34.54 -3.17 -0.01
C ASN A 512 34.34 -4.68 0.23
N ASP A 513 33.82 -5.42 -0.77
CA ASP A 513 33.49 -6.86 -0.69
C ASP A 513 32.35 -7.23 0.29
N HIS A 514 31.63 -6.25 0.83
CA HIS A 514 30.41 -6.45 1.61
C HIS A 514 29.18 -6.00 0.84
N THR A 515 28.18 -6.87 0.74
CA THR A 515 26.87 -6.53 0.19
C THR A 515 26.13 -5.62 1.17
N ILE A 516 25.68 -4.45 0.70
CA ILE A 516 24.91 -3.48 1.49
C ILE A 516 23.42 -3.49 1.12
N LEU A 517 23.07 -4.02 -0.06
CA LEU A 517 21.69 -4.21 -0.52
C LEU A 517 21.65 -5.32 -1.57
N SER A 518 20.64 -6.19 -1.53
CA SER A 518 20.34 -7.20 -2.55
C SER A 518 18.86 -7.15 -2.87
N GLN A 519 18.49 -6.87 -4.12
CA GLN A 519 17.10 -6.75 -4.57
C GLN A 519 16.89 -7.56 -5.84
N GLU A 520 15.77 -8.27 -5.94
CA GLU A 520 15.33 -8.85 -7.21
C GLU A 520 14.55 -7.78 -7.98
N VAL A 521 14.98 -7.53 -9.21
CA VAL A 521 14.48 -6.49 -10.09
C VAL A 521 13.93 -7.20 -11.33
N PRO A 522 12.60 -7.23 -11.53
CA PRO A 522 12.00 -7.82 -12.72
C PRO A 522 12.22 -6.91 -13.94
N VAL A 523 12.35 -7.56 -15.09
CA VAL A 523 12.25 -6.95 -16.40
C VAL A 523 11.03 -7.54 -17.07
N HIS A 524 9.97 -6.74 -17.18
CA HIS A 524 8.76 -7.12 -17.87
C HIS A 524 8.95 -7.05 -19.38
N ILE A 525 8.50 -8.07 -20.10
CA ILE A 525 8.63 -8.16 -21.56
C ILE A 525 7.31 -7.76 -22.21
N GLU A 526 7.17 -6.46 -22.45
CA GLU A 526 5.96 -5.88 -23.05
C GLU A 526 5.72 -6.35 -24.50
N PRO A 527 4.49 -6.72 -24.88
CA PRO A 527 4.15 -7.10 -26.25
C PRO A 527 4.39 -5.97 -27.25
N ALA A 528 5.01 -6.32 -28.38
CA ALA A 528 5.38 -5.35 -29.42
C ALA A 528 4.23 -4.97 -30.38
N SER A 529 3.08 -5.65 -30.28
CA SER A 529 1.91 -5.51 -31.17
C SER A 529 0.64 -6.00 -30.49
N GLY A 530 -0.53 -5.54 -30.97
CA GLY A 530 -1.85 -5.93 -30.47
C GLY A 530 -2.43 -7.24 -31.03
N ASP A 531 -1.58 -8.18 -31.46
CA ASP A 531 -1.98 -9.54 -31.89
C ASP A 531 -1.24 -10.57 -31.01
N LEU A 532 -1.12 -10.27 -29.71
CA LEU A 532 -0.44 -11.10 -28.72
C LEU A 532 -1.29 -11.17 -27.45
N PRO A 533 -1.28 -12.31 -26.71
CA PRO A 533 -2.06 -12.42 -25.49
C PRO A 533 -1.73 -11.31 -24.50
N VAL A 534 -2.75 -10.75 -23.87
CA VAL A 534 -2.59 -9.80 -22.77
C VAL A 534 -1.95 -10.53 -21.60
N ALA A 535 -0.88 -9.95 -21.08
CA ALA A 535 -0.10 -10.46 -19.97
C ALA A 535 -0.99 -10.78 -18.75
N PRO A 536 -0.59 -11.74 -17.90
CA PRO A 536 -1.44 -12.19 -16.84
C PRO A 536 -1.50 -11.19 -15.71
N ASP A 537 -2.60 -11.26 -14.96
CA ASP A 537 -2.66 -10.65 -13.63
C ASP A 537 -1.84 -11.46 -12.60
N GLY A 538 -1.81 -10.99 -11.36
CA GLY A 538 -1.03 -11.64 -10.30
C GLY A 538 -1.53 -13.02 -9.89
N HIS A 539 -2.82 -13.34 -10.10
CA HIS A 539 -3.36 -14.70 -9.92
C HIS A 539 -2.97 -15.66 -11.06
N GLY A 540 -2.73 -15.12 -12.26
CA GLY A 540 -2.24 -15.84 -13.42
C GLY A 540 -3.24 -15.96 -14.57
N TYR A 541 -4.35 -15.23 -14.55
CA TYR A 541 -5.28 -15.17 -15.68
C TYR A 541 -4.68 -14.35 -16.82
N TRP A 542 -4.67 -14.92 -18.02
CA TRP A 542 -4.34 -14.25 -19.28
C TRP A 542 -5.60 -13.91 -20.05
N ALA A 543 -5.56 -12.89 -20.91
CA ALA A 543 -6.58 -12.70 -21.95
C ALA A 543 -6.01 -13.03 -23.34
N TYR A 544 -6.62 -14.00 -24.01
CA TYR A 544 -6.33 -14.37 -25.40
C TYR A 544 -7.45 -13.92 -26.31
N ASP A 545 -7.16 -13.28 -27.43
CA ASP A 545 -8.16 -13.02 -28.46
C ASP A 545 -8.00 -13.92 -29.68
N ASP A 546 -9.01 -13.94 -30.54
CA ASP A 546 -9.04 -14.81 -31.73
C ASP A 546 -7.98 -14.45 -32.79
N THR A 547 -7.27 -13.33 -32.64
CA THR A 547 -6.14 -12.94 -33.51
C THR A 547 -4.77 -13.41 -33.02
N ASP A 548 -4.69 -13.98 -31.81
CA ASP A 548 -3.49 -14.59 -31.21
C ASP A 548 -3.08 -15.91 -31.90
N THR A 549 -2.89 -15.86 -33.21
CA THR A 549 -2.61 -17.04 -34.02
C THR A 549 -1.29 -17.68 -33.63
N GLY A 550 -1.34 -18.98 -33.28
CA GLY A 550 -0.16 -19.74 -32.85
C GLY A 550 -0.09 -19.98 -31.35
N PHE A 551 -0.95 -19.34 -30.55
CA PHE A 551 -1.15 -19.67 -29.14
C PHE A 551 -2.23 -20.75 -29.00
N GLU A 552 -2.01 -21.73 -28.12
CA GLU A 552 -2.92 -22.87 -27.93
C GLU A 552 -4.30 -22.44 -27.41
N HIS A 553 -4.34 -21.38 -26.59
CA HIS A 553 -5.54 -20.95 -25.90
C HIS A 553 -6.34 -19.87 -26.62
N ALA A 554 -5.87 -19.39 -27.77
CA ALA A 554 -6.61 -18.45 -28.61
C ALA A 554 -8.03 -18.98 -28.90
N PRO A 555 -9.09 -18.23 -28.53
CA PRO A 555 -10.45 -18.66 -28.77
C PRO A 555 -10.79 -18.59 -30.27
N THR A 556 -11.95 -19.11 -30.62
CA THR A 556 -12.54 -18.90 -31.94
C THR A 556 -13.92 -18.34 -31.77
N PHE A 557 -14.27 -17.31 -32.55
CA PHE A 557 -15.65 -16.83 -32.59
C PHE A 557 -16.60 -17.95 -33.03
N ASN A 558 -17.56 -18.25 -32.17
CA ASN A 558 -18.56 -19.30 -32.28
C ASN A 558 -19.82 -18.91 -31.47
N TRP A 559 -20.54 -17.93 -32.01
CA TRP A 559 -21.75 -17.36 -31.40
C TRP A 559 -22.83 -18.40 -31.11
N VAL A 560 -23.45 -18.31 -29.92
CA VAL A 560 -24.62 -19.11 -29.55
C VAL A 560 -25.84 -18.20 -29.33
N GLU A 561 -26.68 -18.10 -30.36
CA GLU A 561 -27.93 -17.34 -30.25
C GLU A 561 -28.92 -18.01 -29.26
N LEU A 562 -29.27 -17.33 -28.17
CA LEU A 562 -30.25 -17.74 -27.17
C LEU A 562 -31.60 -17.03 -27.34
N ASP A 563 -31.64 -15.87 -28.00
CA ASP A 563 -32.89 -15.13 -28.23
C ASP A 563 -33.82 -15.87 -29.22
N PRO A 564 -35.00 -16.35 -28.77
CA PRO A 564 -35.94 -17.06 -29.64
C PRO A 564 -36.49 -16.19 -30.79
N ASP A 565 -36.51 -14.87 -30.67
CA ASP A 565 -36.97 -13.98 -31.74
C ASP A 565 -35.99 -13.94 -32.92
N LEU A 566 -34.74 -14.31 -32.68
CA LEU A 566 -33.65 -14.31 -33.64
C LEU A 566 -33.19 -15.72 -34.02
N GLY A 567 -33.97 -16.73 -33.61
CA GLY A 567 -33.77 -18.12 -33.97
C GLY A 567 -33.01 -18.94 -32.94
N GLY A 568 -32.72 -18.36 -31.78
CA GLY A 568 -32.13 -19.04 -30.64
C GLY A 568 -33.03 -20.11 -30.04
N THR A 569 -32.41 -21.04 -29.31
CA THR A 569 -33.13 -22.14 -28.65
C THR A 569 -32.55 -22.37 -27.26
N ASN A 570 -33.39 -22.77 -26.30
CA ASN A 570 -33.03 -23.13 -24.91
C ASN A 570 -32.70 -21.99 -23.94
N GLY A 571 -32.66 -20.73 -24.40
CA GLY A 571 -32.46 -19.57 -23.54
C GLY A 571 -33.57 -19.40 -22.48
N THR A 572 -33.17 -19.13 -21.24
CA THR A 572 -34.02 -18.63 -20.17
C THR A 572 -33.97 -17.11 -20.19
N PHE A 573 -35.12 -16.47 -20.40
CA PHE A 573 -35.22 -15.02 -20.56
C PHE A 573 -35.33 -14.29 -19.22
N TYR A 574 -34.53 -13.24 -19.08
CA TYR A 574 -34.60 -12.23 -18.02
C TYR A 574 -34.82 -10.87 -18.66
N GLN A 575 -35.89 -10.22 -18.24
CA GLN A 575 -36.22 -8.85 -18.64
C GLN A 575 -35.69 -7.93 -17.54
N LEU A 576 -34.72 -7.08 -17.87
CA LEU A 576 -34.11 -6.14 -16.92
C LEU A 576 -34.49 -4.70 -17.29
N ASP A 577 -34.76 -3.90 -16.26
CA ASP A 577 -34.91 -2.45 -16.36
C ASP A 577 -33.52 -1.77 -16.49
N ASP A 578 -33.51 -0.44 -16.67
CA ASP A 578 -32.32 0.39 -16.50
C ASP A 578 -31.81 0.29 -15.05
N ASP A 579 -30.49 0.20 -14.88
CA ASP A 579 -29.81 -0.05 -13.59
C ASP A 579 -30.48 -1.18 -12.77
N ASP A 580 -30.61 -2.39 -13.36
CA ASP A 580 -31.25 -3.56 -12.73
C ASP A 580 -30.33 -4.79 -12.77
N HIS A 581 -30.68 -5.82 -11.99
CA HIS A 581 -29.96 -7.09 -11.99
C HIS A 581 -30.88 -8.30 -11.78
N VAL A 582 -30.31 -9.47 -12.04
CA VAL A 582 -30.88 -10.74 -11.60
C VAL A 582 -29.82 -11.60 -10.93
N ASP A 583 -30.17 -12.16 -9.77
CA ASP A 583 -29.39 -13.19 -9.11
C ASP A 583 -29.82 -14.58 -9.58
N ILE A 584 -28.84 -15.41 -9.93
CA ILE A 584 -29.05 -16.79 -10.38
C ILE A 584 -28.14 -17.76 -9.62
N GLU A 585 -28.59 -19.01 -9.54
CA GLU A 585 -27.73 -20.13 -9.13
C GLU A 585 -26.97 -20.64 -10.37
N LEU A 586 -25.67 -20.86 -10.22
CA LEU A 586 -24.86 -21.46 -11.28
C LEU A 586 -25.23 -22.94 -11.44
N PRO A 587 -25.23 -23.46 -12.67
CA PRO A 587 -25.57 -24.86 -12.92
C PRO A 587 -24.47 -25.84 -12.47
N PHE A 588 -23.27 -25.33 -12.19
CA PHE A 588 -22.13 -26.04 -11.62
C PHE A 588 -21.27 -25.06 -10.82
N THR A 589 -20.50 -25.57 -9.86
CA THR A 589 -19.53 -24.76 -9.10
C THR A 589 -18.44 -24.25 -10.04
N PHE A 590 -18.27 -22.93 -10.10
CA PHE A 590 -17.23 -22.28 -10.90
C PHE A 590 -16.12 -21.79 -9.97
N ARG A 591 -14.88 -22.18 -10.24
CA ARG A 591 -13.70 -21.72 -9.50
C ARG A 591 -13.17 -20.45 -10.16
N TYR A 592 -13.08 -19.35 -9.43
CA TYR A 592 -12.64 -18.04 -9.91
C TYR A 592 -11.70 -17.41 -8.88
N TYR A 593 -10.49 -17.01 -9.30
CA TYR A 593 -9.43 -16.52 -8.40
C TYR A 593 -9.18 -17.44 -7.19
N GLY A 594 -9.21 -18.76 -7.40
CA GLY A 594 -9.03 -19.72 -6.33
C GLY A 594 -10.24 -19.91 -5.40
N VAL A 595 -11.34 -19.19 -5.58
CA VAL A 595 -12.58 -19.27 -4.78
C VAL A 595 -13.68 -20.02 -5.54
N ASP A 596 -14.38 -20.93 -4.88
CA ASP A 596 -15.53 -21.65 -5.46
C ASP A 596 -16.80 -20.78 -5.34
N HIS A 597 -17.51 -20.61 -6.45
CA HIS A 597 -18.77 -19.88 -6.52
C HIS A 597 -19.89 -20.77 -7.07
N ASP A 598 -21.08 -20.64 -6.48
CA ASP A 598 -22.28 -21.40 -6.86
C ASP A 598 -23.44 -20.48 -7.32
N SER A 599 -23.23 -19.16 -7.34
CA SER A 599 -24.22 -18.16 -7.72
C SER A 599 -23.58 -17.01 -8.48
N MET A 600 -24.39 -16.21 -9.17
CA MET A 600 -23.95 -15.04 -9.92
C MET A 600 -25.05 -13.97 -9.96
N THR A 601 -24.66 -12.71 -9.84
CA THR A 601 -25.47 -11.53 -10.17
C THR A 601 -25.17 -11.13 -11.62
N ILE A 602 -26.21 -10.89 -12.42
CA ILE A 602 -26.10 -10.45 -13.81
C ILE A 602 -26.81 -9.10 -13.96
N SER A 603 -26.08 -8.08 -14.39
CA SER A 603 -26.59 -6.70 -14.51
C SER A 603 -27.12 -6.38 -15.90
N SER A 604 -28.06 -5.44 -15.96
CA SER A 604 -28.50 -4.77 -17.17
C SER A 604 -27.33 -4.09 -17.91
N ASN A 605 -26.36 -3.54 -17.17
CA ASN A 605 -25.22 -2.74 -17.64
C ASN A 605 -24.01 -3.58 -18.11
N GLY A 606 -24.28 -4.79 -18.63
CA GLY A 606 -23.28 -5.59 -19.35
C GLY A 606 -22.12 -6.15 -18.50
N TRP A 607 -22.29 -6.21 -17.18
CA TRP A 607 -21.38 -6.90 -16.26
C TRP A 607 -22.10 -8.01 -15.48
N ALA A 608 -21.31 -8.94 -14.94
CA ALA A 608 -21.75 -9.97 -14.01
C ALA A 608 -20.78 -10.06 -12.83
N SER A 609 -21.21 -10.65 -11.72
CA SER A 609 -20.39 -10.86 -10.52
C SER A 609 -20.68 -12.21 -9.90
N PHE A 610 -19.63 -12.90 -9.45
CA PHE A 610 -19.77 -14.14 -8.68
C PHE A 610 -20.15 -13.91 -7.21
N GLU A 611 -20.25 -12.65 -6.78
CA GLU A 611 -20.73 -12.25 -5.47
C GLU A 611 -22.04 -11.45 -5.58
N PRO A 612 -22.95 -11.55 -4.60
CA PRO A 612 -24.17 -10.76 -4.63
C PRO A 612 -23.88 -9.25 -4.67
N CYS A 613 -24.41 -8.57 -5.69
CA CYS A 613 -24.34 -7.12 -5.78
C CYS A 613 -25.74 -6.50 -5.68
N TYR A 614 -25.92 -5.55 -4.75
CA TYR A 614 -27.21 -4.87 -4.51
C TYR A 614 -27.21 -3.41 -4.95
N ILE A 615 -26.13 -2.97 -5.60
CA ILE A 615 -25.98 -1.64 -6.18
C ILE A 615 -25.81 -1.88 -7.67
N ASP A 616 -26.78 -1.43 -8.46
CA ASP A 616 -26.80 -1.70 -9.91
C ASP A 616 -26.13 -0.60 -10.72
N TYR A 617 -26.05 0.58 -10.10
CA TYR A 617 -25.50 1.77 -10.71
C TYR A 617 -23.99 1.88 -10.45
N PHE A 618 -23.20 1.63 -11.49
CA PHE A 618 -21.77 1.88 -11.49
C PHE A 618 -21.36 2.68 -12.72
N TRP A 619 -20.32 3.50 -12.55
CA TRP A 619 -19.68 4.17 -13.69
C TRP A 619 -18.60 3.28 -14.25
N ASN A 620 -18.33 3.41 -15.54
CA ASN A 620 -17.19 2.74 -16.15
C ASN A 620 -15.91 3.27 -15.51
N MET A 621 -15.13 2.33 -14.97
CA MET A 621 -13.93 2.57 -14.19
C MET A 621 -12.88 1.54 -14.58
N SER A 622 -11.62 1.86 -14.33
CA SER A 622 -10.52 0.92 -14.57
C SER A 622 -10.67 -0.34 -13.73
N ILE A 623 -10.14 -1.47 -14.21
CA ILE A 623 -9.97 -2.70 -13.43
C ILE A 623 -8.54 -2.69 -12.85
N PRO A 624 -8.35 -2.93 -11.53
CA PRO A 624 -9.38 -3.13 -10.51
C PRO A 624 -10.24 -1.90 -10.19
N MET A 625 -11.52 -2.12 -9.96
CA MET A 625 -12.60 -1.14 -9.85
C MET A 625 -13.09 -1.06 -8.40
N TYR A 626 -12.52 -0.12 -7.65
CA TYR A 626 -12.82 -0.05 -6.21
C TYR A 626 -14.30 0.16 -5.87
N MET A 627 -14.99 1.05 -6.60
CA MET A 627 -16.41 1.31 -6.42
C MET A 627 -17.34 0.28 -7.08
N GLY A 628 -16.81 -0.73 -7.78
CA GLY A 628 -17.57 -1.70 -8.57
C GLY A 628 -18.08 -2.89 -7.77
N PRO A 629 -18.71 -3.88 -8.43
CA PRO A 629 -19.06 -5.15 -7.81
C PRO A 629 -17.79 -5.97 -7.50
N LYS A 630 -17.81 -6.76 -6.42
CA LYS A 630 -16.71 -7.72 -6.13
C LYS A 630 -16.73 -8.84 -7.18
N ALA A 631 -15.60 -9.49 -7.43
CA ALA A 631 -15.50 -10.67 -8.32
C ALA A 631 -16.15 -10.44 -9.71
N MET A 632 -15.87 -9.28 -10.31
CA MET A 632 -16.53 -8.81 -11.52
C MET A 632 -16.04 -9.53 -12.79
N ILE A 633 -16.99 -9.81 -13.68
CA ILE A 633 -16.77 -10.17 -15.08
C ILE A 633 -17.45 -9.10 -15.93
N ALA A 634 -16.67 -8.35 -16.70
CA ALA A 634 -17.15 -7.27 -17.55
C ALA A 634 -16.90 -7.64 -19.03
N PRO A 635 -17.82 -8.34 -19.72
CA PRO A 635 -17.72 -8.51 -21.17
C PRO A 635 -17.92 -7.20 -21.92
N PHE A 636 -18.76 -6.31 -21.41
CA PHE A 636 -18.98 -4.97 -21.93
C PHE A 636 -19.68 -4.15 -20.84
N SER A 637 -18.94 -3.76 -19.80
CA SER A 637 -19.51 -2.92 -18.74
C SER A 637 -19.65 -1.50 -19.28
N ASP A 638 -20.88 -1.11 -19.54
CA ASP A 638 -21.26 0.22 -19.99
C ASP A 638 -22.72 0.53 -19.58
N ASP A 639 -23.10 1.80 -19.71
CA ASP A 639 -24.46 2.27 -19.51
C ASP A 639 -25.35 1.74 -20.66
N LEU A 640 -26.10 0.66 -20.40
CA LEU A 640 -27.02 0.04 -21.36
C LEU A 640 -28.45 0.41 -20.97
N GLU A 641 -29.22 0.84 -21.96
CA GLU A 641 -30.41 1.65 -21.68
C GLU A 641 -31.69 0.99 -22.18
N THR A 642 -32.77 1.29 -21.45
CA THR A 642 -34.14 0.94 -21.87
C THR A 642 -34.77 2.12 -22.61
N ILE A 643 -35.68 1.85 -23.56
CA ILE A 643 -36.34 2.94 -24.31
C ILE A 643 -37.84 2.98 -24.01
N ASP A 644 -38.30 4.13 -23.56
CA ASP A 644 -39.70 4.57 -23.64
C ASP A 644 -39.84 5.47 -24.90
N GLN A 645 -40.35 4.91 -26.00
CA GLN A 645 -40.34 5.59 -27.30
C GLN A 645 -41.39 6.71 -27.39
N ASP A 646 -42.43 6.66 -26.56
CA ASP A 646 -43.52 7.63 -26.60
C ASP A 646 -43.68 8.50 -25.34
N ASP A 647 -42.76 8.36 -24.37
CA ASP A 647 -42.66 9.12 -23.11
C ASP A 647 -43.97 9.00 -22.31
N ASP A 648 -44.62 7.82 -22.38
CA ASP A 648 -45.86 7.53 -21.66
C ASP A 648 -45.63 6.95 -20.25
N GLY A 649 -44.37 6.71 -19.90
CA GLY A 649 -43.91 6.11 -18.65
C GLY A 649 -43.92 4.59 -18.66
N VAL A 650 -44.04 3.95 -19.82
CA VAL A 650 -43.95 2.50 -20.03
C VAL A 650 -42.79 2.20 -20.96
N ILE A 651 -41.85 1.38 -20.50
CA ILE A 651 -40.71 0.96 -21.31
C ILE A 651 -41.18 0.07 -22.47
N ASP A 652 -40.84 0.49 -23.68
CA ASP A 652 -41.11 -0.21 -24.95
C ASP A 652 -39.99 -1.19 -25.31
N VAL A 653 -38.74 -0.82 -25.02
CA VAL A 653 -37.55 -1.63 -25.28
C VAL A 653 -36.85 -1.90 -23.96
N TRP A 654 -36.93 -3.15 -23.51
CA TRP A 654 -36.28 -3.63 -22.30
C TRP A 654 -34.90 -4.20 -22.63
N ILE A 655 -34.02 -4.23 -21.63
CA ILE A 655 -32.74 -4.94 -21.74
C ILE A 655 -33.03 -6.44 -21.64
N ARG A 656 -32.53 -7.20 -22.62
CA ARG A 656 -32.86 -8.62 -22.80
C ARG A 656 -31.64 -9.47 -22.52
N VAL A 657 -31.68 -10.15 -21.39
CA VAL A 657 -30.63 -11.10 -20.99
C VAL A 657 -31.16 -12.52 -21.10
N PHE A 658 -30.37 -13.42 -21.67
CA PHE A 658 -30.69 -14.83 -21.78
C PHE A 658 -29.61 -15.68 -21.15
N THR A 659 -30.00 -16.77 -20.48
CA THR A 659 -29.02 -17.76 -20.00
C THR A 659 -29.35 -19.18 -20.44
N TRP A 660 -28.31 -19.99 -20.64
CA TRP A 660 -28.49 -21.40 -20.97
C TRP A 660 -27.34 -22.27 -20.43
N HIS A 661 -27.70 -23.39 -19.79
CA HIS A 661 -26.75 -24.44 -19.44
C HIS A 661 -26.72 -25.52 -20.52
N ASP A 662 -25.60 -25.61 -21.22
CA ASP A 662 -25.32 -26.61 -22.24
C ASP A 662 -24.58 -27.80 -21.59
N ASP A 663 -25.36 -28.68 -20.94
CA ASP A 663 -24.86 -29.90 -20.28
C ASP A 663 -23.98 -30.77 -21.19
N GLU A 664 -24.23 -30.77 -22.52
CA GLU A 664 -23.51 -31.64 -23.47
C GLU A 664 -22.07 -31.17 -23.69
N ASN A 665 -21.84 -29.86 -23.67
CA ASN A 665 -20.52 -29.25 -23.86
C ASN A 665 -19.92 -28.71 -22.54
N GLY A 666 -20.62 -28.85 -21.42
CA GLY A 666 -20.15 -28.44 -20.09
C GLY A 666 -19.88 -26.94 -20.01
N ARG A 667 -20.84 -26.12 -20.47
CA ARG A 667 -20.71 -24.66 -20.46
C ARG A 667 -22.02 -23.98 -20.08
N PHE A 668 -21.90 -22.82 -19.46
CA PHE A 668 -23.01 -21.93 -19.12
C PHE A 668 -22.85 -20.61 -19.88
N ILE A 669 -23.89 -20.19 -20.60
CA ILE A 669 -23.86 -19.07 -21.53
C ILE A 669 -24.82 -17.99 -21.03
N ILE A 670 -24.38 -16.73 -21.09
CA ILE A 670 -25.15 -15.53 -20.75
C ILE A 670 -25.06 -14.57 -21.94
N GLU A 671 -26.18 -14.24 -22.57
CA GLU A 671 -26.26 -13.34 -23.72
C GLU A 671 -26.98 -12.04 -23.34
N TRP A 672 -26.37 -10.89 -23.66
CA TRP A 672 -27.07 -9.61 -23.78
C TRP A 672 -27.46 -9.42 -25.25
N SER A 673 -28.77 -9.47 -25.51
CA SER A 673 -29.28 -9.51 -26.88
C SER A 673 -29.72 -8.13 -27.35
N ARG A 674 -28.90 -7.50 -28.20
CA ARG A 674 -29.19 -6.21 -28.85
C ARG A 674 -29.53 -5.14 -27.81
N ALA A 675 -28.72 -5.10 -26.76
CA ALA A 675 -28.83 -4.08 -25.73
C ALA A 675 -28.44 -2.73 -26.34
N LEU A 676 -29.20 -1.68 -26.07
CA LEU A 676 -28.94 -0.37 -26.67
C LEU A 676 -27.96 0.40 -25.81
N ASN A 677 -26.95 0.99 -26.45
CA ASN A 677 -25.98 1.82 -25.75
C ASN A 677 -26.65 3.12 -25.25
N GLY A 678 -26.51 3.42 -23.96
CA GLY A 678 -27.11 4.59 -23.32
C GLY A 678 -26.53 5.94 -23.73
N TYR A 679 -25.48 5.97 -24.56
CA TYR A 679 -24.96 7.21 -25.13
C TYR A 679 -25.86 7.76 -26.26
N ASP A 680 -26.31 6.89 -27.17
CA ASP A 680 -27.07 7.31 -28.35
C ASP A 680 -28.45 6.64 -28.48
N GLU A 681 -28.76 5.66 -27.63
CA GLU A 681 -30.02 4.91 -27.57
C GLU A 681 -30.38 4.26 -28.92
N ILE A 682 -29.38 3.99 -29.77
CA ILE A 682 -29.56 3.47 -31.14
C ILE A 682 -28.59 2.34 -31.44
N THR A 683 -27.35 2.44 -30.98
CA THR A 683 -26.30 1.46 -31.24
C THR A 683 -26.61 0.19 -30.44
N GLU A 684 -26.73 -0.94 -31.14
CA GLU A 684 -26.97 -2.25 -30.54
C GLU A 684 -25.63 -2.90 -30.18
N GLU A 685 -25.47 -3.25 -28.92
CA GLU A 685 -24.35 -4.04 -28.39
C GLU A 685 -24.89 -5.45 -28.12
N THR A 686 -24.28 -6.46 -28.76
CA THR A 686 -24.69 -7.87 -28.64
C THR A 686 -23.48 -8.75 -28.36
N PHE A 687 -23.44 -9.26 -27.13
CA PHE A 687 -22.30 -10.01 -26.61
C PHE A 687 -22.74 -11.11 -25.63
N GLU A 688 -21.86 -12.08 -25.39
CA GLU A 688 -22.10 -13.18 -24.46
C GLU A 688 -20.87 -13.50 -23.58
N ILE A 689 -21.15 -14.01 -22.37
CA ILE A 689 -20.19 -14.70 -21.50
C ILE A 689 -20.41 -16.20 -21.65
N ILE A 690 -19.34 -16.98 -21.77
CA ILE A 690 -19.35 -18.43 -21.69
C ILE A 690 -18.43 -18.89 -20.56
N LEU A 691 -19.02 -19.50 -19.54
CA LEU A 691 -18.29 -20.16 -18.45
C LEU A 691 -18.16 -21.64 -18.77
N TYR A 692 -16.95 -22.19 -18.73
CA TYR A 692 -16.73 -23.63 -18.92
C TYR A 692 -16.56 -24.35 -17.58
N ASP A 693 -17.23 -25.49 -17.43
CA ASP A 693 -16.97 -26.42 -16.34
C ASP A 693 -15.55 -26.99 -16.47
N GLN A 694 -14.91 -27.22 -15.33
CA GLN A 694 -13.56 -27.79 -15.23
C GLN A 694 -13.45 -29.15 -15.93
N SER A 695 -14.55 -29.90 -16.06
CA SER A 695 -14.56 -31.15 -16.81
C SER A 695 -14.50 -30.98 -18.33
N ALA A 696 -15.05 -29.87 -18.84
CA ALA A 696 -15.05 -29.51 -20.26
C ALA A 696 -13.73 -28.85 -20.68
N MET A 697 -13.23 -27.92 -19.87
CA MET A 697 -11.98 -27.20 -20.12
C MET A 697 -11.12 -27.15 -18.85
N PRO A 698 -10.31 -28.19 -18.57
CA PRO A 698 -9.49 -28.23 -17.39
C PRO A 698 -8.29 -27.29 -17.51
N THR A 699 -8.05 -26.55 -16.44
CA THR A 699 -6.84 -25.77 -16.19
C THR A 699 -5.97 -26.45 -15.13
N ALA A 700 -4.67 -26.13 -15.14
CA ALA A 700 -3.71 -26.60 -14.15
C ALA A 700 -3.96 -25.99 -12.75
N SER A 701 -4.43 -24.74 -12.67
CA SER A 701 -4.75 -24.08 -11.40
C SER A 701 -6.05 -24.59 -10.77
N GLY A 702 -6.97 -25.11 -11.60
CA GLY A 702 -8.32 -25.47 -11.17
C GLY A 702 -9.35 -24.37 -11.41
N ASP A 703 -8.92 -23.16 -11.77
CA ASP A 703 -9.78 -22.03 -12.13
C ASP A 703 -10.50 -22.27 -13.47
N GLY A 704 -11.74 -21.82 -13.55
CA GLY A 704 -12.57 -21.97 -14.73
C GLY A 704 -12.13 -21.04 -15.87
N VAL A 705 -12.41 -21.47 -17.10
CA VAL A 705 -12.18 -20.70 -18.33
C VAL A 705 -13.41 -19.86 -18.64
N ILE A 706 -13.20 -18.62 -19.06
CA ILE A 706 -14.26 -17.65 -19.41
C ILE A 706 -14.02 -17.19 -20.84
N ASP A 707 -15.01 -17.29 -21.72
CA ASP A 707 -14.96 -16.62 -23.03
C ASP A 707 -15.95 -15.46 -23.08
N PHE A 708 -15.54 -14.34 -23.65
CA PHE A 708 -16.41 -13.29 -24.16
C PHE A 708 -16.52 -13.43 -25.67
N GLN A 709 -17.72 -13.29 -26.22
CA GLN A 709 -17.91 -13.19 -27.67
C GLN A 709 -18.79 -11.99 -28.02
N TYR A 710 -18.47 -11.36 -29.14
CA TYR A 710 -19.15 -10.16 -29.62
C TYR A 710 -19.74 -10.43 -31.01
N LEU A 711 -21.05 -10.51 -31.11
CA LEU A 711 -21.72 -10.60 -32.41
C LEU A 711 -21.72 -9.23 -33.11
N GLU A 712 -22.04 -8.19 -32.35
CA GLU A 712 -22.10 -6.80 -32.78
C GLU A 712 -21.61 -5.92 -31.62
N VAL A 713 -20.59 -5.10 -31.86
CA VAL A 713 -20.04 -4.18 -30.84
C VAL A 713 -19.43 -2.94 -31.50
N GLU A 714 -19.73 -1.75 -30.99
CA GLU A 714 -19.18 -0.49 -31.53
C GLU A 714 -18.48 0.42 -30.50
N ASP A 715 -18.80 0.32 -29.19
CA ASP A 715 -18.19 1.12 -28.10
C ASP A 715 -18.20 2.63 -28.39
N VAL A 716 -19.40 3.22 -28.38
CA VAL A 716 -19.64 4.56 -28.92
C VAL A 716 -19.63 5.69 -27.87
N ASP A 717 -19.47 5.39 -26.57
CA ASP A 717 -19.60 6.39 -25.50
C ASP A 717 -18.35 7.26 -25.32
N VAL A 718 -18.17 8.19 -26.27
CA VAL A 718 -17.05 9.13 -26.28
C VAL A 718 -17.05 10.14 -25.13
N THR A 719 -18.11 10.21 -24.31
CA THR A 719 -18.27 11.23 -23.26
C THR A 719 -18.37 10.69 -21.83
N LYS A 720 -18.65 9.40 -21.63
CA LYS A 720 -18.77 8.75 -20.32
C LYS A 720 -17.73 7.64 -20.08
N ASN A 721 -16.50 7.84 -20.57
CA ASN A 721 -15.36 6.93 -20.40
C ASN A 721 -15.40 5.62 -21.20
N TYR A 722 -16.21 5.49 -22.27
CA TYR A 722 -16.36 4.25 -23.06
C TYR A 722 -16.60 3.00 -22.20
N SER A 723 -16.74 1.82 -22.81
CA SER A 723 -16.89 0.57 -22.07
C SER A 723 -15.66 0.20 -21.22
N THR A 724 -15.89 -0.65 -20.23
CA THR A 724 -14.84 -1.42 -19.53
C THR A 724 -14.99 -2.89 -19.86
N VAL A 725 -13.89 -3.54 -20.27
CA VAL A 725 -13.85 -4.99 -20.53
C VAL A 725 -12.70 -5.62 -19.76
N GLY A 726 -13.00 -6.71 -19.05
CA GLY A 726 -12.02 -7.47 -18.29
C GLY A 726 -12.63 -8.34 -17.21
N ILE A 727 -11.77 -8.85 -16.33
CA ILE A 727 -12.13 -9.63 -15.15
C ILE A 727 -11.38 -9.12 -13.92
N GLU A 728 -11.98 -9.23 -12.75
CA GLU A 728 -11.46 -8.68 -11.50
C GLU A 728 -11.54 -9.66 -10.33
N SER A 729 -10.53 -9.64 -9.46
CA SER A 729 -10.47 -10.46 -8.25
C SER A 729 -11.64 -10.16 -7.28
N PRO A 730 -12.07 -11.14 -6.46
CA PRO A 730 -13.06 -10.91 -5.40
C PRO A 730 -12.68 -9.79 -4.42
N GLU A 731 -11.37 -9.59 -4.17
CA GLU A 731 -10.83 -8.61 -3.24
C GLU A 731 -10.63 -7.22 -3.87
N LYS A 732 -10.89 -7.07 -5.18
CA LYS A 732 -10.76 -5.80 -5.95
C LYS A 732 -9.36 -5.19 -5.95
N ASP A 733 -8.34 -6.02 -5.82
CA ASP A 733 -6.94 -5.63 -5.75
C ASP A 733 -6.10 -6.14 -6.94
N ASP A 734 -6.69 -6.99 -7.79
CA ASP A 734 -6.04 -7.61 -8.94
C ASP A 734 -7.07 -7.87 -10.07
N GLY A 735 -6.60 -8.01 -11.31
CA GLY A 735 -7.49 -8.24 -12.44
C GLY A 735 -6.84 -8.07 -13.80
N VAL A 736 -7.50 -8.59 -14.83
CA VAL A 736 -7.10 -8.43 -16.23
C VAL A 736 -8.02 -7.41 -16.90
N GLN A 737 -7.54 -6.18 -17.05
CA GLN A 737 -8.21 -5.17 -17.87
C GLN A 737 -7.86 -5.39 -19.35
N TYR A 738 -8.84 -5.66 -20.20
CA TYR A 738 -8.63 -5.75 -21.65
C TYR A 738 -8.73 -4.37 -22.32
N VAL A 739 -9.76 -3.60 -21.95
CA VAL A 739 -9.92 -2.20 -22.35
C VAL A 739 -10.64 -1.40 -21.27
N PHE A 740 -10.24 -0.14 -21.11
CA PHE A 740 -10.97 0.87 -20.34
C PHE A 740 -10.80 2.21 -21.04
N ASN A 741 -11.86 3.00 -21.19
CA ASN A 741 -11.78 4.32 -21.79
C ASN A 741 -11.18 4.32 -23.20
N ASN A 742 -11.49 3.27 -23.97
CA ASN A 742 -10.95 3.03 -25.31
C ASN A 742 -9.40 2.98 -25.35
N VAL A 743 -8.78 2.70 -24.20
CA VAL A 743 -7.36 2.41 -24.04
C VAL A 743 -7.22 0.91 -23.80
N TYR A 744 -6.71 0.23 -24.82
CA TYR A 744 -6.50 -1.22 -24.80
C TYR A 744 -5.22 -1.58 -24.06
N ALA A 745 -5.26 -2.69 -23.33
CA ALA A 745 -4.07 -3.26 -22.71
C ALA A 745 -3.02 -3.65 -23.75
N ALA A 746 -1.76 -3.72 -23.32
CA ALA A 746 -0.70 -4.18 -24.19
C ALA A 746 -0.99 -5.63 -24.65
N GLY A 747 -0.94 -5.87 -25.96
CA GLY A 747 -1.29 -7.17 -26.57
C GLY A 747 -2.72 -7.23 -27.11
N ALA A 748 -3.66 -6.52 -26.49
CA ALA A 748 -5.07 -6.57 -26.89
C ALA A 748 -5.31 -5.96 -28.29
N VAL A 749 -6.16 -6.62 -29.08
CA VAL A 749 -6.72 -6.09 -30.32
C VAL A 749 -8.02 -5.30 -30.04
N PRO A 750 -8.33 -4.25 -30.81
CA PRO A 750 -9.61 -3.56 -30.65
C PRO A 750 -10.83 -4.46 -30.79
N LEU A 751 -11.86 -4.18 -29.98
CA LEU A 751 -13.18 -4.79 -30.10
C LEU A 751 -13.74 -4.56 -31.50
N SER A 752 -14.41 -5.59 -32.01
CA SER A 752 -15.07 -5.55 -33.31
C SER A 752 -16.12 -6.65 -33.37
N ASN A 753 -17.05 -6.55 -34.32
CA ASN A 753 -17.97 -7.64 -34.61
C ASN A 753 -17.21 -8.95 -34.89
N GLU A 754 -17.81 -10.06 -34.48
CA GLU A 754 -17.25 -11.41 -34.62
C GLU A 754 -15.92 -11.61 -33.87
N ARG A 755 -15.74 -10.91 -32.74
CA ARG A 755 -14.58 -11.03 -31.84
C ARG A 755 -14.81 -12.09 -30.76
N ALA A 756 -13.76 -12.79 -30.37
CA ALA A 756 -13.76 -13.62 -29.16
C ALA A 756 -12.54 -13.34 -28.29
N ILE A 757 -12.73 -13.31 -26.97
CA ILE A 757 -11.68 -13.13 -25.96
C ILE A 757 -11.83 -14.24 -24.93
N ARG A 758 -10.74 -14.86 -24.51
CA ARG A 758 -10.70 -15.92 -23.50
C ARG A 758 -9.84 -15.50 -22.32
N PHE A 759 -10.40 -15.62 -21.13
CA PHE A 759 -9.68 -15.54 -19.87
C PHE A 759 -9.40 -16.95 -19.33
N THR A 760 -8.12 -17.23 -19.08
CA THR A 760 -7.67 -18.55 -18.58
C THR A 760 -6.35 -18.45 -17.83
N THR A 761 -6.16 -19.32 -16.83
CA THR A 761 -4.88 -19.46 -16.11
C THR A 761 -3.87 -20.35 -16.85
N GLN A 762 -4.14 -20.71 -18.10
CA GLN A 762 -3.19 -21.44 -18.94
C GLN A 762 -2.31 -20.45 -19.69
N ALA A 763 -1.05 -20.34 -19.25
CA ALA A 763 -0.05 -19.47 -19.85
C ALA A 763 0.52 -20.01 -21.17
N PRO A 764 1.17 -19.16 -22.00
CA PRO A 764 1.95 -19.63 -23.15
C PRO A 764 3.07 -20.62 -22.74
N ASP A 765 3.39 -21.58 -23.61
CA ASP A 765 4.38 -22.66 -23.35
C ASP A 765 5.76 -22.16 -22.89
N ASN A 766 6.20 -21.00 -23.39
CA ASN A 766 7.48 -20.38 -23.08
C ASN A 766 7.35 -19.17 -22.14
N TYR A 767 6.25 -19.07 -21.41
CA TYR A 767 6.07 -18.06 -20.37
C TYR A 767 7.05 -18.29 -19.21
N VAL A 768 7.69 -17.21 -18.79
CA VAL A 768 8.49 -17.16 -17.57
C VAL A 768 7.77 -16.22 -16.62
N GLY A 769 7.10 -16.81 -15.64
CA GLY A 769 6.44 -16.04 -14.58
C GLY A 769 7.43 -15.42 -13.61
N PRO A 770 7.01 -14.36 -12.89
CA PRO A 770 7.82 -13.75 -11.86
C PRO A 770 8.16 -14.77 -10.76
N LEU A 771 9.36 -14.65 -10.19
CA LEU A 771 9.72 -15.46 -9.02
C LEU A 771 8.90 -15.01 -7.81
N GLY A 772 8.27 -15.98 -7.15
CA GLY A 772 7.51 -15.73 -5.92
C GLY A 772 5.99 -15.70 -6.10
N LEU A 773 5.45 -15.81 -7.32
CA LEU A 773 4.02 -16.09 -7.50
C LEU A 773 3.80 -17.61 -7.60
N GLY A 774 3.47 -18.25 -6.49
CA GLY A 774 2.57 -19.39 -6.58
C GLY A 774 1.23 -18.91 -7.16
N PRO A 775 0.40 -19.77 -7.77
CA PRO A 775 -0.91 -19.39 -8.35
C PRO A 775 -1.95 -19.09 -7.26
N GLY A 776 -1.66 -18.14 -6.40
CA GLY A 776 -2.48 -17.73 -5.28
C GLY A 776 -1.86 -16.53 -4.60
N LEU A 777 -2.41 -15.37 -4.96
CA LEU A 777 -2.19 -14.04 -4.38
C LEU A 777 -0.92 -13.34 -4.89
N VAL A 778 -1.10 -12.18 -5.53
CA VAL A 778 -0.21 -11.04 -5.26
C VAL A 778 -0.10 -10.97 -3.75
N PRO A 779 1.08 -11.10 -3.13
CA PRO A 779 1.12 -11.20 -1.67
C PRO A 779 0.55 -9.92 -1.05
N VAL A 780 -0.69 -9.98 -0.57
CA VAL A 780 -1.31 -8.93 0.26
C VAL A 780 -0.52 -8.78 1.58
N GLY A 781 0.34 -9.75 1.89
CA GLY A 781 1.26 -9.75 3.01
C GLY A 781 2.70 -10.12 2.63
N ILE A 782 3.59 -10.09 3.61
CA ILE A 782 4.99 -10.46 3.42
C ILE A 782 5.19 -11.98 3.30
N GLU A 783 6.14 -12.39 2.47
CA GLU A 783 6.48 -13.79 2.26
C GLU A 783 7.97 -14.09 2.53
N ILE A 784 8.26 -15.28 3.06
CA ILE A 784 9.61 -15.85 3.09
C ILE A 784 9.60 -17.15 2.29
N GLY A 785 10.35 -17.17 1.19
CA GLY A 785 10.56 -18.35 0.37
C GLY A 785 11.35 -19.45 1.09
N PRO A 786 11.35 -20.68 0.56
CA PRO A 786 12.06 -21.80 1.15
C PRO A 786 13.57 -21.53 1.22
N ALA A 787 14.15 -21.75 2.40
CA ALA A 787 15.60 -21.60 2.58
C ALA A 787 16.37 -22.68 1.80
N TYR A 788 17.33 -22.28 0.98
CA TYR A 788 18.16 -23.19 0.19
C TYR A 788 19.66 -22.85 0.27
N PRO A 789 20.54 -23.85 0.49
CA PRO A 789 20.21 -25.23 0.86
C PRO A 789 19.53 -25.31 2.24
N ASN A 790 18.71 -26.33 2.48
CA ASN A 790 18.25 -26.70 3.82
C ASN A 790 18.10 -28.24 3.89
N PRO A 791 18.93 -28.96 4.70
CA PRO A 791 19.92 -28.43 5.64
C PRO A 791 21.13 -27.78 4.95
N PHE A 792 21.75 -26.79 5.60
CA PHE A 792 22.86 -26.02 5.04
C PHE A 792 24.19 -26.20 5.78
N ASN A 793 25.31 -25.80 5.15
CA ASN A 793 26.64 -25.76 5.76
C ASN A 793 27.61 -24.84 4.98
N PRO A 794 28.02 -23.66 5.49
CA PRO A 794 27.45 -22.91 6.62
C PRO A 794 26.46 -21.82 6.17
N VAL A 795 26.20 -21.65 4.87
CA VAL A 795 25.32 -20.59 4.34
C VAL A 795 24.03 -21.17 3.77
N THR A 796 22.91 -20.53 4.09
CA THR A 796 21.60 -20.71 3.43
C THR A 796 21.05 -19.34 3.03
N SER A 797 20.28 -19.30 1.95
CA SER A 797 19.64 -18.08 1.44
C SER A 797 18.14 -18.30 1.31
N MET A 798 17.37 -17.23 1.44
CA MET A 798 15.93 -17.22 1.28
C MET A 798 15.50 -15.95 0.55
N ASP A 799 14.47 -16.10 -0.26
CA ASP A 799 13.84 -15.00 -0.97
C ASP A 799 12.72 -14.43 -0.08
N LEU A 800 12.46 -13.14 -0.21
CA LEU A 800 11.53 -12.37 0.60
C LEU A 800 10.71 -11.49 -0.31
N THR A 801 9.42 -11.33 -0.02
CA THR A 801 8.55 -10.39 -0.74
C THR A 801 8.09 -9.28 0.20
N VAL A 802 8.31 -8.03 -0.21
CA VAL A 802 7.83 -6.82 0.47
C VAL A 802 6.80 -6.15 -0.45
N PRO A 803 5.49 -6.20 -0.14
CA PRO A 803 4.45 -5.78 -1.08
C PRO A 803 4.23 -4.26 -1.14
N PHE A 804 4.56 -3.54 -0.07
CA PHE A 804 4.49 -2.09 0.00
C PHE A 804 5.63 -1.54 0.84
N ALA A 805 5.99 -0.27 0.62
CA ALA A 805 7.07 0.36 1.37
C ALA A 805 6.78 0.35 2.87
N GLY A 806 7.72 -0.15 3.67
CA GLY A 806 7.51 -0.26 5.10
C GLY A 806 8.72 -0.80 5.85
N SER A 807 8.64 -0.77 7.19
CA SER A 807 9.71 -1.29 8.03
C SER A 807 9.64 -2.81 8.11
N VAL A 808 10.74 -3.46 7.78
CA VAL A 808 10.91 -4.92 7.76
C VAL A 808 11.98 -5.32 8.79
N ARG A 809 11.85 -6.52 9.37
CA ARG A 809 12.93 -7.23 10.08
C ARG A 809 12.94 -8.66 9.75
N ILE A 810 14.12 -9.14 9.42
CA ILE A 810 14.38 -10.54 9.19
C ILE A 810 15.38 -11.01 10.22
N SER A 811 14.95 -11.86 11.13
CA SER A 811 15.76 -12.40 12.23
C SER A 811 15.81 -13.91 12.19
N VAL A 812 16.90 -14.50 12.68
CA VAL A 812 17.03 -15.94 12.92
C VAL A 812 16.74 -16.20 14.39
N ILE A 813 15.80 -17.09 14.70
CA ILE A 813 15.42 -17.49 16.06
C ILE A 813 15.65 -18.99 16.29
N ASP A 814 15.87 -19.39 17.54
CA ASP A 814 15.95 -20.80 17.92
C ASP A 814 14.57 -21.40 18.26
N ILE A 815 14.53 -22.70 18.57
CA ILE A 815 13.29 -23.42 18.95
C ILE A 815 12.58 -22.87 20.21
N LEU A 816 13.24 -22.01 20.98
CA LEU A 816 12.67 -21.34 22.16
C LEU A 816 12.22 -19.91 21.85
N GLY A 817 12.27 -19.49 20.58
CA GLY A 817 11.93 -18.13 20.14
C GLY A 817 12.98 -17.09 20.47
N ARG A 818 14.20 -17.50 20.85
CA ARG A 818 15.27 -16.55 21.17
C ARG A 818 15.96 -16.12 19.88
N GLU A 819 16.10 -14.82 19.69
CA GLU A 819 16.87 -14.26 18.57
C GLU A 819 18.34 -14.69 18.65
N VAL A 820 18.83 -15.20 17.53
CA VAL A 820 20.17 -15.73 17.32
C VAL A 820 20.97 -14.74 16.48
N ALA A 821 20.39 -14.21 15.41
CA ALA A 821 20.99 -13.21 14.53
C ALA A 821 19.91 -12.32 13.91
N LEU A 822 20.26 -11.09 13.58
CA LEU A 822 19.46 -10.20 12.75
C LEU A 822 20.08 -10.19 11.34
N LEU A 823 19.30 -10.49 10.32
CA LEU A 823 19.76 -10.53 8.92
C LEU A 823 19.52 -9.21 8.19
N GLN A 824 18.41 -8.54 8.49
CA GLN A 824 18.02 -7.27 7.89
C GLN A 824 17.03 -6.56 8.82
N SER A 825 17.12 -5.24 8.94
CA SER A 825 16.11 -4.41 9.62
C SER A 825 16.11 -3.00 9.04
N GLY A 826 14.94 -2.40 8.81
CA GLY A 826 14.82 -1.02 8.29
C GLY A 826 13.66 -0.85 7.32
N THR A 827 13.54 0.33 6.72
CA THR A 827 12.55 0.58 5.65
C THR A 827 13.01 -0.10 4.36
N MET A 828 12.14 -0.89 3.75
CA MET A 828 12.32 -1.49 2.44
C MET A 828 11.22 -0.95 1.52
N VAL A 829 11.54 -0.70 0.24
CA VAL A 829 10.55 -0.32 -0.77
C VAL A 829 9.84 -1.59 -1.27
N PRO A 830 8.73 -1.48 -2.03
CA PRO A 830 8.11 -2.67 -2.62
C PRO A 830 9.14 -3.41 -3.49
N GLY A 831 9.20 -4.73 -3.36
CA GLY A 831 10.11 -5.55 -4.15
C GLY A 831 10.39 -6.91 -3.53
N HIS A 832 11.13 -7.72 -4.28
CA HIS A 832 11.63 -9.01 -3.83
C HIS A 832 13.08 -8.85 -3.39
N TYR A 833 13.46 -9.53 -2.33
CA TYR A 833 14.78 -9.39 -1.71
C TYR A 833 15.35 -10.76 -1.38
N ARG A 834 16.67 -10.88 -1.44
CA ARG A 834 17.36 -12.09 -0.99
C ARG A 834 18.19 -11.80 0.24
N VAL A 835 17.97 -12.56 1.30
CA VAL A 835 18.81 -12.54 2.50
C VAL A 835 19.51 -13.88 2.69
N SER A 836 20.67 -13.84 3.33
CA SER A 836 21.47 -15.03 3.59
C SER A 836 21.90 -15.11 5.05
N TRP A 837 21.91 -16.32 5.60
CA TRP A 837 22.46 -16.58 6.93
C TRP A 837 23.64 -17.53 6.86
N ASN A 838 24.75 -17.15 7.49
CA ASN A 838 26.02 -17.88 7.49
C ASN A 838 26.21 -18.79 8.73
N GLY A 839 25.14 -19.10 9.47
CA GLY A 839 25.20 -19.95 10.65
C GLY A 839 25.95 -19.33 11.84
N ARG A 840 26.01 -18.00 11.91
CA ARG A 840 26.59 -17.27 13.05
C ARG A 840 25.53 -16.49 13.80
N THR A 841 25.71 -16.35 15.10
CA THR A 841 24.96 -15.40 15.93
C THR A 841 25.26 -13.98 15.50
N GLY A 842 24.44 -13.03 15.94
CA GLY A 842 24.75 -11.59 15.85
C GLY A 842 26.19 -11.32 16.28
N SER A 843 26.67 -11.89 17.40
CA SER A 843 28.05 -11.73 17.89
C SER A 843 29.19 -12.36 17.04
N GLY A 844 28.92 -12.76 15.80
CA GLY A 844 29.89 -13.38 14.88
C GLY A 844 30.31 -14.82 15.23
N ARG A 845 29.80 -15.37 16.35
CA ARG A 845 30.07 -16.74 16.82
C ARG A 845 29.25 -17.77 16.06
N SER A 846 29.84 -18.88 15.64
CA SER A 846 29.11 -19.99 15.03
C SER A 846 28.09 -20.59 16.00
N VAL A 847 26.90 -20.91 15.47
CA VAL A 847 25.84 -21.57 16.25
C VAL A 847 26.02 -23.10 16.26
N ALA A 848 25.39 -23.78 17.21
CA ALA A 848 25.38 -25.24 17.23
C ALA A 848 24.47 -25.79 16.12
N SER A 849 24.78 -26.97 15.57
CA SER A 849 23.87 -27.67 14.66
C SER A 849 22.52 -27.91 15.36
N GLY A 850 21.43 -27.52 14.71
CA GLY A 850 20.09 -27.56 15.29
C GLY A 850 19.05 -27.03 14.28
N THR A 851 17.81 -26.95 14.73
CA THR A 851 16.74 -26.29 13.98
C THR A 851 16.66 -24.84 14.40
N TYR A 852 16.61 -23.96 13.40
CA TYR A 852 16.39 -22.54 13.56
C TYR A 852 15.21 -22.14 12.68
N PHE A 853 14.70 -20.94 12.89
CA PHE A 853 13.68 -20.36 12.03
C PHE A 853 14.11 -18.96 11.65
N VAL A 854 13.76 -18.53 10.45
CA VAL A 854 13.80 -17.12 10.09
C VAL A 854 12.40 -16.56 10.22
N LEU A 855 12.31 -15.43 10.92
CA LEU A 855 11.10 -14.67 11.15
C LEU A 855 11.25 -13.33 10.44
N MET A 856 10.32 -13.03 9.55
CA MET A 856 10.15 -11.73 8.90
C MET A 856 8.96 -11.03 9.55
N GLU A 857 9.15 -9.78 9.94
CA GLU A 857 8.12 -8.91 10.53
C GLU A 857 8.00 -7.64 9.70
N HIS A 858 6.77 -7.25 9.35
CA HIS A 858 6.42 -6.06 8.58
C HIS A 858 5.10 -5.48 9.07
N ALA A 859 4.75 -4.26 8.68
CA ALA A 859 3.44 -3.68 8.99
C ALA A 859 2.27 -4.56 8.50
N ALA A 860 2.47 -5.29 7.38
CA ALA A 860 1.50 -6.24 6.82
C ALA A 860 1.35 -7.57 7.59
N GLY A 861 2.21 -7.86 8.57
CA GLY A 861 2.16 -9.13 9.33
C GLY A 861 3.53 -9.75 9.63
N SER A 862 3.53 -11.05 9.93
CA SER A 862 4.75 -11.83 10.21
C SER A 862 4.78 -13.13 9.40
N SER A 863 5.92 -13.49 8.82
CA SER A 863 6.14 -14.74 8.11
C SER A 863 7.30 -15.53 8.71
N ILE A 864 7.26 -16.86 8.69
CA ILE A 864 8.27 -17.72 9.34
C ILE A 864 8.68 -18.90 8.47
N GLN A 865 9.98 -19.10 8.31
CA GLN A 865 10.57 -20.20 7.52
C GLN A 865 11.55 -21.02 8.37
N LYS A 866 11.45 -22.35 8.30
CA LYS A 866 12.37 -23.25 9.00
C LYS A 866 13.72 -23.35 8.28
N LEU A 867 14.80 -23.42 9.07
CA LEU A 867 16.20 -23.65 8.65
C LEU A 867 16.79 -24.97 9.14
#